data_AF-A0A5B7SUW4-F1
#
_entry.id   AF-A0A5B7SUW4-F1
#
_cell.length_a   1.000
_cell.length_b   1.000
_cell.length_c   1.000
_cell.angle_alpha   90.00
_cell.angle_beta   90.00
_cell.angle_gamma   90.00
#
_symmetry.space_group_name_H-M   'P 1'
#
loop_
_entity.id
_entity.type
_entity.pdbx_description
1 polymer ?
#
loop_
_entity_poly.entity_id
_entity_poly.type
_entity_poly.pdbx_seq_one_letter_code
_entity_poly.pdbx_strand_id
1 'polypeptide(L)'
;MFKEIFLFEIKYRLKRPATWAYFGILLLFGLFVAIGDNGPASEKVFVNAPAAIATTLITISIFAIMIASAIMGVPVYRDIEHKTENYYFSYPISEKGYLAGRFFGSMVILFLVSLGLLLGLIIGSAVGPYMGFVEPERYTSLTLWHYIQPTLTLYWTNLFFTGCIFFALVSLTKKVMLAYAGGAILFITYLVTLTLTQDIDNKTLTSLLDPFGFNSMGNLIEYWTPEEQNTRLVPMEGMLLWNRLLWLGMGVALFLVTLFKFDFQSFLNKNFGSKKKKTAIAEIKSEAALTKIPAVNKVFSRGLNVKLIFKLAAMEFKNIISDNFFKAILIAAVGFLFFDGWFGAPVYGTPSLPLTYYMLEVKNFTYVILIFILIVFMTGEVLHRERGVNYDQIFGSLPIPNRIVYGSKFLALTMVSFILVNMILVSGMLNQVLKGYFNFEFGRYFTDLYLFELPKYISFVMLAFFVHSVITKKFLGHVVAIAVWALLFGLNSLADIDNNLYLYSYSPSYTVSDMNGFGHFAPALLWFKTYWLACGALLTVIGYLFWKRGTDSGRKARWQLAKSRMNWKSIGSLVLLLVIFIGTGAFINHNTTTINKYRTDDEGTIGQADYEKELAKYDRIAQPKVIDIKLKADLIPEERAANISSVFKMVNKTNETIDQLHLNWGAEGLLKKEVTEFLIEGKTPKLSKEYDKFGYRIYDFNPPLVPGDTVTMKLGVAASYKGFPNEGSGSGIVYNGTFLNDGFFPSFGYSPNVELTSDQDRKKYDLPVKEYQLPEQTDAWGTSNLLFNDDADYITFEGTVSTAPDQIAILPGYLQKEWEENGRKYFTYKMEGEMDFFYNISSAAYAVHREVWTGKKGEKVNIEIFHHPTHDYNIDRFVNGVKKSLDYFTEHYGPYQYRQMRILEFPRYSSFAQSFPNTVPFAESFGWVGDFSDPDDLDYVFTVTAHEVAHQWWGHQITPSATRGANQISETMAEYSSLMVMKKEYGVDAMQQFLKEELDRYLRSRANESKFEKTLLDNDTQAYVWYRKGGLILYALQDLIGEDNLNRQFKAYTEAARFRPEAPFTTTTEWYSYLKKATPDSLQYYLKDSFEKITLYSNKTTNATYTKNADDTYTVTIDVESGKTYYDGLGKTLESPTSVNLLDIAVFENDTVNAKGLTVKRPLELKKVWVKPGTSTHTFTVDKLPVKAGIDPYNKMIDRIPDDNLIEVEVEDE
;
A
#
# COMPACT_ATOMS: atom_id res chain seq x y z
N MET A 1 29.93 6.06 -45.08
CA MET A 1 28.51 5.64 -45.16
C MET A 1 27.82 5.60 -43.79
N PHE A 2 28.48 5.13 -42.72
CA PHE A 2 27.95 5.25 -41.34
C PHE A 2 27.61 6.70 -40.97
N LYS A 3 28.57 7.63 -41.14
CA LYS A 3 28.44 9.04 -40.77
C LYS A 3 27.24 9.70 -41.46
N GLU A 4 27.02 9.41 -42.74
CA GLU A 4 25.96 9.98 -43.55
C GLU A 4 24.58 9.50 -43.08
N ILE A 5 24.44 8.20 -42.77
CA ILE A 5 23.19 7.60 -42.28
C ILE A 5 22.90 8.08 -40.84
N PHE A 6 23.93 8.14 -40.01
CA PHE A 6 23.85 8.69 -38.65
C PHE A 6 23.35 10.15 -38.65
N LEU A 7 24.00 11.02 -39.44
CA LEU A 7 23.60 12.43 -39.56
C LEU A 7 22.22 12.59 -40.20
N PHE A 8 21.86 11.71 -41.15
CA PHE A 8 20.52 11.70 -41.73
C PHE A 8 19.46 11.42 -40.67
N GLU A 9 19.65 10.40 -39.83
CA GLU A 9 18.66 10.04 -38.81
C GLU A 9 18.45 11.17 -37.80
N ILE A 10 19.54 11.80 -37.34
CA ILE A 10 19.48 12.96 -36.44
C ILE A 10 18.72 14.12 -37.12
N LYS A 11 19.13 14.53 -38.32
CA LYS A 11 18.48 15.64 -39.06
C LYS A 11 17.01 15.36 -39.33
N TYR A 12 16.66 14.10 -39.61
CA TYR A 12 15.29 13.68 -39.85
C TYR A 12 14.44 13.80 -38.58
N ARG A 13 14.92 13.29 -37.45
CA ARG A 13 14.19 13.29 -36.17
C ARG A 13 14.06 14.70 -35.58
N LEU A 14 15.08 15.55 -35.70
CA LEU A 14 15.01 16.94 -35.23
C LEU A 14 13.97 17.78 -35.99
N LYS A 15 13.66 17.43 -37.23
CA LYS A 15 12.61 18.09 -38.03
C LYS A 15 11.20 17.57 -37.71
N ARG A 16 11.06 16.49 -36.93
CA ARG A 16 9.75 15.94 -36.58
C ARG A 16 9.18 16.62 -35.32
N PRO A 17 7.95 17.15 -35.37
CA PRO A 17 7.29 17.73 -34.19
C PRO A 17 7.17 16.76 -33.01
N ALA A 18 7.05 15.46 -33.28
CA ALA A 18 6.93 14.43 -32.24
C ALA A 18 8.14 14.39 -31.29
N THR A 19 9.36 14.62 -31.79
CA THR A 19 10.59 14.63 -30.96
C THR A 19 10.53 15.74 -29.91
N TRP A 20 10.17 16.94 -30.35
CA TRP A 20 10.03 18.10 -29.47
C TRP A 20 8.81 18.01 -28.56
N ALA A 21 7.75 17.34 -28.99
CA ALA A 21 6.60 17.04 -28.13
C ALA A 21 7.01 16.12 -26.97
N TYR A 22 7.74 15.04 -27.22
CA TYR A 22 8.24 14.18 -26.14
C TYR A 22 9.20 14.90 -25.20
N PHE A 23 10.14 15.66 -25.76
CA PHE A 23 11.05 16.50 -24.96
C PHE A 23 10.28 17.49 -24.09
N GLY A 24 9.31 18.21 -24.66
CA GLY A 24 8.51 19.20 -23.94
C GLY A 24 7.61 18.59 -22.86
N ILE A 25 7.02 17.42 -23.12
CA ILE A 25 6.23 16.69 -22.11
C ILE A 25 7.12 16.29 -20.94
N LEU A 26 8.30 15.71 -21.19
CA LEU A 26 9.23 15.33 -20.13
C LEU A 26 9.79 16.53 -19.37
N LEU A 27 10.02 17.65 -20.07
CA LEU A 27 10.46 18.91 -19.45
C LEU A 27 9.40 19.49 -18.53
N LEU A 28 8.16 19.62 -19.01
CA LEU A 28 7.06 20.11 -18.18
C LEU A 28 6.82 19.19 -16.99
N PHE A 29 6.85 17.87 -17.22
CA PHE A 29 6.71 16.90 -16.15
C PHE A 29 7.81 17.05 -15.09
N GLY A 30 9.09 17.07 -15.49
CA GLY A 30 10.20 17.27 -14.55
C GLY A 30 10.12 18.60 -13.81
N LEU A 31 9.66 19.65 -14.50
CA LEU A 31 9.44 20.97 -13.90
C LEU A 31 8.34 20.95 -12.84
N PHE A 32 7.19 20.34 -13.12
CA PHE A 32 6.09 20.27 -12.15
C PHE A 32 6.43 19.38 -10.95
N VAL A 33 7.10 18.24 -11.18
CA VAL A 33 7.55 17.36 -10.08
C VAL A 33 8.52 18.09 -9.15
N ALA A 34 9.50 18.79 -9.71
CA ALA A 34 10.48 19.51 -8.91
C ALA A 34 9.96 20.81 -8.27
N ILE A 35 8.76 21.30 -8.63
CA ILE A 35 8.14 22.48 -8.02
C ILE A 35 7.14 22.10 -6.92
N GLY A 36 6.39 21.01 -7.11
CA GLY A 36 5.22 20.68 -6.28
C GLY A 36 5.47 19.66 -5.17
N ASP A 37 6.73 19.37 -4.81
CA ASP A 37 7.08 18.38 -3.76
C ASP A 37 6.46 16.97 -3.97
N ASN A 38 6.10 16.62 -5.20
CA ASN A 38 5.49 15.33 -5.55
C ASN A 38 6.51 14.19 -5.66
N GLY A 39 7.60 14.28 -4.89
CA GLY A 39 8.65 13.27 -4.81
C GLY A 39 8.37 12.23 -3.72
N PRO A 40 9.03 11.06 -3.76
CA PRO A 40 8.81 9.98 -2.79
C PRO A 40 9.45 10.21 -1.41
N ALA A 41 9.75 11.47 -1.06
CA ALA A 41 10.64 11.80 0.05
C ALA A 41 9.86 12.27 1.29
N SER A 42 10.35 11.95 2.50
CA SER A 42 9.74 12.47 3.73
C SER A 42 9.90 14.00 3.84
N GLU A 43 9.18 14.63 4.77
CA GLU A 43 9.26 16.09 4.98
C GLU A 43 10.68 16.61 5.28
N LYS A 44 11.57 15.76 5.83
CA LYS A 44 12.97 16.13 6.14
C LYS A 44 13.94 15.87 4.99
N VAL A 45 13.48 15.25 3.90
CA VAL A 45 14.27 15.06 2.69
C VAL A 45 13.97 16.22 1.74
N PHE A 46 15.03 16.85 1.22
CA PHE A 46 14.90 17.95 0.28
C PHE A 46 14.33 17.48 -1.06
N VAL A 47 13.53 18.31 -1.71
CA VAL A 47 12.93 18.04 -3.04
C VAL A 47 14.02 17.71 -4.07
N ASN A 48 15.16 18.38 -3.98
CA ASN A 48 16.33 18.19 -4.83
C ASN A 48 17.48 17.41 -4.16
N ALA A 49 17.16 16.58 -3.17
CA ALA A 49 18.11 15.64 -2.59
C ALA A 49 18.61 14.63 -3.66
N PRO A 50 19.88 14.19 -3.59
CA PRO A 50 20.41 13.17 -4.50
C PRO A 50 19.55 11.91 -4.60
N ALA A 51 19.10 11.38 -3.46
CA ALA A 51 18.25 10.19 -3.42
C ALA A 51 16.90 10.43 -4.11
N ALA A 52 16.23 11.56 -3.82
CA ALA A 52 14.94 11.91 -4.43
C ALA A 52 15.04 12.06 -5.95
N ILE A 53 16.11 12.69 -6.45
CA ILE A 53 16.38 12.83 -7.89
C ILE A 53 16.63 11.46 -8.53
N ALA A 54 17.47 10.61 -7.91
CA ALA A 54 17.77 9.28 -8.42
C ALA A 54 16.50 8.40 -8.51
N THR A 55 15.67 8.41 -7.47
CA THR A 55 14.39 7.70 -7.44
C THR A 55 13.44 8.21 -8.52
N THR A 56 13.31 9.53 -8.67
CA THR A 56 12.49 10.12 -9.74
C THR A 56 12.96 9.69 -11.13
N LEU A 57 14.27 9.73 -11.39
CA LEU A 57 14.84 9.35 -12.68
C LEU A 57 14.63 7.86 -13.00
N ILE A 58 14.82 6.95 -12.03
CA ILE A 58 14.55 5.51 -12.25
C ILE A 58 13.06 5.27 -12.49
N THR A 59 12.18 5.85 -11.66
CA THR A 59 10.73 5.67 -11.81
C THR A 59 10.28 6.08 -13.22
N ILE A 60 10.73 7.24 -13.71
CA ILE A 60 10.39 7.69 -15.06
C ILE A 60 11.06 6.83 -16.15
N SER A 61 12.23 6.23 -15.88
CA SER A 61 12.88 5.32 -16.82
C SER A 61 12.04 4.08 -17.16
N ILE A 62 11.24 3.58 -16.21
CA ILE A 62 10.32 2.45 -16.40
C ILE A 62 9.22 2.83 -17.40
N PHE A 63 8.65 4.04 -17.28
CA PHE A 63 7.66 4.52 -18.25
C PHE A 63 8.30 4.94 -19.58
N ALA A 64 9.56 5.38 -19.56
CA ALA A 64 10.31 5.80 -20.74
C ALA A 64 10.59 4.63 -21.71
N ILE A 65 10.38 3.37 -21.31
CA ILE A 65 10.35 2.20 -22.21
C ILE A 65 9.43 2.46 -23.42
N MET A 66 8.27 3.10 -23.21
CA MET A 66 7.32 3.41 -24.29
C MET A 66 7.92 4.39 -25.31
N ILE A 67 8.68 5.38 -24.82
CA ILE A 67 9.38 6.36 -25.65
C ILE A 67 10.55 5.68 -26.38
N ALA A 68 11.32 4.84 -25.69
CA ALA A 68 12.40 4.04 -26.26
C ALA A 68 11.88 3.15 -27.41
N SER A 69 10.74 2.47 -27.22
CA SER A 69 10.10 1.63 -28.24
C SER A 69 9.71 2.45 -29.48
N ALA A 70 9.11 3.64 -29.30
CA ALA A 70 8.69 4.51 -30.40
C ALA A 70 9.87 5.14 -31.17
N ILE A 71 10.99 5.40 -30.50
CA ILE A 71 12.18 6.00 -31.13
C ILE A 71 13.06 4.94 -31.77
N MET A 72 13.35 3.85 -31.08
CA MET A 72 14.33 2.84 -31.49
C MET A 72 13.76 1.76 -32.43
N GLY A 73 12.45 1.48 -32.37
CA GLY A 73 11.83 0.46 -33.24
C GLY A 73 11.54 0.94 -34.67
N VAL A 74 11.30 2.22 -34.89
CA VAL A 74 10.87 2.79 -36.20
C VAL A 74 11.98 2.97 -37.28
N PRO A 75 13.25 3.30 -36.96
CA PRO A 75 14.22 3.77 -37.96
C PRO A 75 14.47 2.79 -39.11
N VAL A 76 14.52 1.49 -38.80
CA VAL A 76 14.77 0.42 -39.75
C VAL A 76 13.46 -0.03 -40.43
N TYR A 77 12.35 -0.07 -39.68
CA TYR A 77 11.03 -0.39 -40.23
C TYR A 77 10.53 0.64 -41.25
N ARG A 78 10.85 1.92 -41.05
CA ARG A 78 10.49 3.02 -41.96
C ARG A 78 10.92 2.74 -43.40
N ASP A 79 12.06 2.11 -43.59
CA ASP A 79 12.61 1.82 -44.91
C ASP A 79 11.80 0.71 -45.62
N ILE A 80 11.29 -0.26 -44.87
CA ILE A 80 10.32 -1.27 -45.37
C ILE A 80 8.97 -0.63 -45.66
N GLU A 81 8.46 0.22 -44.75
CA GLU A 81 7.15 0.85 -44.88
C GLU A 81 7.06 1.76 -46.11
N HIS A 82 8.13 2.51 -46.41
CA HIS A 82 8.21 3.43 -47.54
C HIS A 82 8.77 2.80 -48.82
N LYS A 83 9.09 1.50 -48.82
CA LYS A 83 9.63 0.76 -49.97
C LYS A 83 10.88 1.42 -50.58
N THR A 84 11.86 1.76 -49.75
CA THR A 84 13.07 2.47 -50.18
C THR A 84 14.19 1.54 -50.64
N GLU A 85 13.94 0.23 -50.76
CA GLU A 85 14.94 -0.80 -51.06
C GLU A 85 15.76 -0.51 -52.31
N ASN A 86 15.11 -0.07 -53.40
CA ASN A 86 15.77 0.17 -54.68
C ASN A 86 16.76 1.34 -54.62
N TYR A 87 16.52 2.33 -53.76
CA TYR A 87 17.45 3.44 -53.55
C TYR A 87 18.67 2.96 -52.75
N TYR A 88 18.44 2.22 -51.68
CA TYR A 88 19.49 1.73 -50.80
C TYR A 88 20.44 0.75 -51.49
N PHE A 89 19.94 -0.12 -52.38
CA PHE A 89 20.79 -1.02 -53.18
C PHE A 89 21.60 -0.34 -54.28
N SER A 90 21.29 0.92 -54.63
CA SER A 90 22.03 1.68 -55.66
C SER A 90 23.25 2.44 -55.11
N TYR A 91 23.38 2.57 -53.79
CA TYR A 91 24.50 3.24 -53.13
C TYR A 91 25.51 2.23 -52.55
N PRO A 92 26.81 2.59 -52.42
CA PRO A 92 27.84 1.72 -51.84
C PRO A 92 27.76 1.65 -50.30
N ILE A 93 26.61 1.21 -49.78
CA ILE A 93 26.31 1.16 -48.35
C ILE A 93 26.73 -0.20 -47.79
N SER A 94 27.57 -0.22 -46.76
CA SER A 94 27.87 -1.44 -45.99
C SER A 94 26.75 -1.74 -45.00
N GLU A 95 26.43 -3.01 -44.80
CA GLU A 95 25.35 -3.46 -43.91
C GLU A 95 25.55 -2.97 -42.47
N LYS A 96 26.77 -3.16 -41.93
CA LYS A 96 27.15 -2.69 -40.61
C LYS A 96 27.08 -1.16 -40.50
N GLY A 97 27.46 -0.44 -41.56
CA GLY A 97 27.38 1.02 -41.61
C GLY A 97 25.94 1.53 -41.61
N TYR A 98 25.04 0.84 -42.32
CA TYR A 98 23.60 1.13 -42.32
C TYR A 98 22.99 0.92 -40.94
N LEU A 99 23.16 -0.28 -40.37
CA LEU A 99 22.51 -0.65 -39.13
C LEU A 99 23.03 0.19 -37.96
N ALA A 100 24.36 0.32 -37.81
CA ALA A 100 24.95 1.12 -36.76
C ALA A 100 24.55 2.60 -36.90
N GLY A 101 24.51 3.15 -38.13
CA GLY A 101 24.12 4.53 -38.37
C GLY A 101 22.68 4.82 -37.91
N ARG A 102 21.76 3.90 -38.16
CA ARG A 102 20.37 3.96 -37.68
C ARG A 102 20.27 3.84 -36.17
N PHE A 103 21.00 2.90 -35.57
CA PHE A 103 21.00 2.65 -34.13
C PHE A 103 21.51 3.86 -33.36
N PHE A 104 22.77 4.27 -33.59
CA PHE A 104 23.37 5.39 -32.87
C PHE A 104 22.67 6.70 -33.14
N GLY A 105 22.19 6.93 -34.37
CA GLY A 105 21.42 8.13 -34.70
C GLY A 105 20.11 8.23 -33.92
N SER A 106 19.46 7.09 -33.69
CA SER A 106 18.22 7.03 -32.90
C SER A 106 18.49 7.07 -31.39
N MET A 107 19.58 6.46 -30.93
CA MET A 107 20.01 6.48 -29.52
C MET A 107 20.34 7.91 -29.07
N VAL A 108 21.06 8.69 -29.88
CA VAL A 108 21.32 10.11 -29.60
C VAL A 108 20.03 10.91 -29.48
N ILE A 109 19.03 10.61 -30.32
CA ILE A 109 17.72 11.26 -30.24
C ILE A 109 16.95 10.82 -28.98
N LEU A 110 17.05 9.55 -28.58
CA LEU A 110 16.45 9.07 -27.34
C LEU A 110 17.05 9.78 -26.12
N PHE A 111 18.39 9.87 -26.05
CA PHE A 111 19.06 10.62 -24.99
C PHE A 111 18.71 12.11 -25.03
N LEU A 112 18.64 12.72 -26.22
CA LEU A 112 18.20 14.11 -26.37
C LEU A 112 16.79 14.33 -25.83
N VAL A 113 15.83 13.46 -26.14
CA VAL A 113 14.47 13.55 -25.61
C VAL A 113 14.48 13.38 -24.09
N SER A 114 15.27 12.44 -23.56
CA SER A 114 15.39 12.19 -22.12
C SER A 114 15.97 13.38 -21.35
N LEU A 115 16.79 14.22 -21.99
CA LEU A 115 17.29 15.46 -21.39
C LEU A 115 16.17 16.45 -21.06
N GLY A 116 14.99 16.31 -21.68
CA GLY A 116 13.82 17.09 -21.32
C GLY A 116 13.51 16.96 -19.83
N LEU A 117 13.47 15.72 -19.31
CA LEU A 117 13.23 15.44 -17.89
C LEU A 117 14.31 16.05 -17.00
N LEU A 118 15.58 15.82 -17.35
CA LEU A 118 16.73 16.35 -16.61
C LEU A 118 16.67 17.88 -16.49
N LEU A 119 16.44 18.57 -17.62
CA LEU A 119 16.32 20.02 -17.65
C LEU A 119 15.07 20.50 -16.91
N GLY A 120 13.97 19.77 -17.01
CA GLY A 120 12.76 20.02 -16.23
C GLY A 120 13.04 20.00 -14.73
N LEU A 121 13.72 18.97 -14.23
CA LEU A 121 14.10 18.85 -12.82
C LEU A 121 15.06 19.96 -12.38
N ILE A 122 16.09 20.27 -13.18
CA ILE A 122 17.05 21.34 -12.85
C ILE A 122 16.36 22.71 -12.81
N ILE A 123 15.55 23.03 -13.82
CA ILE A 123 14.82 24.31 -13.88
C ILE A 123 13.79 24.38 -12.76
N GLY A 124 13.05 23.29 -12.53
CA GLY A 124 12.07 23.20 -11.46
C GLY A 124 12.69 23.38 -10.09
N SER A 125 13.83 22.75 -9.78
CA SER A 125 14.54 22.97 -8.51
C SER A 125 15.14 24.37 -8.39
N ALA A 126 15.53 25.01 -9.49
CA ALA A 126 16.07 26.37 -9.47
C ALA A 126 14.98 27.44 -9.26
N VAL A 127 13.78 27.21 -9.81
CA VAL A 127 12.66 28.16 -9.77
C VAL A 127 11.69 27.87 -8.62
N GLY A 128 11.61 26.62 -8.18
CA GLY A 128 10.72 26.11 -7.12
C GLY A 128 10.67 26.97 -5.85
N PRO A 129 11.81 27.36 -5.25
CA PRO A 129 11.84 28.23 -4.07
C PRO A 129 11.14 29.58 -4.24
N TYR A 130 10.92 30.03 -5.49
CA TYR A 130 10.32 31.33 -5.80
C TYR A 130 8.86 31.23 -6.23
N MET A 131 8.34 30.03 -6.50
CA MET A 131 6.99 29.84 -7.03
C MET A 131 5.91 29.80 -5.94
N GLY A 132 6.30 29.60 -4.68
CA GLY A 132 5.38 29.62 -3.54
C GLY A 132 4.48 28.39 -3.39
N PHE A 133 4.72 27.31 -4.15
CA PHE A 133 4.01 26.03 -3.98
C PHE A 133 4.53 25.23 -2.79
N VAL A 134 5.83 25.32 -2.52
CA VAL A 134 6.55 24.60 -1.47
C VAL A 134 7.48 25.59 -0.78
N GLU A 135 7.72 25.40 0.51
CA GLU A 135 8.62 26.27 1.27
C GLU A 135 10.04 26.29 0.70
N PRO A 136 10.70 27.46 0.62
CA PRO A 136 12.08 27.57 0.12
C PRO A 136 13.08 26.65 0.84
N GLU A 137 12.85 26.37 2.13
CA GLU A 137 13.71 25.54 2.96
C GLU A 137 13.65 24.03 2.60
N ARG A 138 12.66 23.60 1.81
CA ARG A 138 12.60 22.23 1.26
C ARG A 138 13.56 22.02 0.08
N TYR A 139 14.30 23.06 -0.33
CA TYR A 139 15.31 22.98 -1.38
C TYR A 139 16.70 23.20 -0.81
N THR A 140 17.62 22.29 -1.14
CA THR A 140 19.05 22.48 -0.90
C THR A 140 19.71 23.23 -2.07
N SER A 141 20.99 23.55 -1.92
CA SER A 141 21.80 24.15 -2.98
C SER A 141 21.78 23.32 -4.27
N LEU A 142 21.64 24.01 -5.41
CA LEU A 142 21.59 23.35 -6.71
C LEU A 142 22.97 22.79 -7.09
N THR A 143 23.17 21.49 -6.85
CA THR A 143 24.37 20.78 -7.24
C THR A 143 24.11 19.96 -8.50
N LEU A 144 24.65 20.39 -9.64
CA LEU A 144 24.41 19.74 -10.95
C LEU A 144 24.77 18.24 -10.96
N TRP A 145 25.76 17.85 -10.17
CA TRP A 145 26.19 16.45 -10.10
C TRP A 145 25.13 15.52 -9.51
N HIS A 146 24.25 16.02 -8.62
CA HIS A 146 23.10 15.26 -8.09
C HIS A 146 22.14 14.81 -9.19
N TYR A 147 22.12 15.52 -10.32
CA TYR A 147 21.27 15.19 -11.46
C TYR A 147 22.03 14.39 -12.53
N ILE A 148 23.31 14.74 -12.77
CA ILE A 148 24.12 14.12 -13.81
C ILE A 148 24.49 12.68 -13.47
N GLN A 149 24.95 12.42 -12.23
CA GLN A 149 25.39 11.07 -11.83
C GLN A 149 24.28 10.02 -12.03
N PRO A 150 23.07 10.16 -11.46
CA PRO A 150 22.02 9.15 -11.62
C PRO A 150 21.48 9.12 -13.06
N THR A 151 21.57 10.23 -13.80
CA THR A 151 21.25 10.22 -15.24
C THR A 151 22.15 9.28 -16.01
N LEU A 152 23.46 9.34 -15.78
CA LEU A 152 24.45 8.52 -16.50
C LEU A 152 24.40 7.05 -16.07
N THR A 153 24.27 6.79 -14.77
CA THR A 153 24.43 5.45 -14.20
C THR A 153 23.13 4.65 -14.15
N LEU A 154 21.98 5.30 -14.00
CA LEU A 154 20.68 4.65 -13.82
C LEU A 154 19.75 4.93 -15.02
N TYR A 155 19.50 6.20 -15.33
CA TYR A 155 18.49 6.56 -16.32
C TYR A 155 18.90 6.17 -17.75
N TRP A 156 20.09 6.56 -18.18
CA TRP A 156 20.57 6.29 -19.54
C TRP A 156 20.98 4.82 -19.73
N THR A 157 21.38 4.12 -18.67
CA THR A 157 21.65 2.68 -18.75
C THR A 157 20.35 1.91 -19.03
N ASN A 158 19.25 2.29 -18.39
CA ASN A 158 17.91 1.76 -18.69
C ASN A 158 17.45 2.07 -20.12
N LEU A 159 17.61 3.31 -20.58
CA LEU A 159 17.25 3.70 -21.95
C LEU A 159 18.12 3.01 -23.01
N PHE A 160 19.40 2.79 -22.72
CA PHE A 160 20.30 2.06 -23.60
C PHE A 160 19.87 0.60 -23.73
N PHE A 161 19.68 -0.10 -22.61
CA PHE A 161 19.25 -1.49 -22.58
C PHE A 161 17.92 -1.70 -23.31
N THR A 162 16.89 -0.92 -22.97
CA THR A 162 15.58 -0.99 -23.61
C THR A 162 15.65 -0.60 -25.10
N GLY A 163 16.46 0.39 -25.44
CA GLY A 163 16.71 0.78 -26.83
C GLY A 163 17.36 -0.32 -27.68
N CYS A 164 18.31 -1.06 -27.10
CA CYS A 164 18.91 -2.25 -27.74
C CYS A 164 17.86 -3.33 -28.00
N ILE A 165 17.00 -3.65 -27.01
CA ILE A 165 15.92 -4.63 -27.18
C ILE A 165 15.00 -4.24 -28.33
N PHE A 166 14.48 -3.01 -28.34
CA PHE A 166 13.49 -2.61 -29.35
C PHE A 166 14.09 -2.52 -30.76
N PHE A 167 15.32 -2.03 -30.87
CA PHE A 167 16.02 -2.01 -32.14
C PHE A 167 16.29 -3.43 -32.66
N ALA A 168 16.73 -4.34 -31.79
CA ALA A 168 16.97 -5.75 -32.12
C ALA A 168 15.69 -6.45 -32.59
N LEU A 169 14.60 -6.32 -31.82
CA LEU A 169 13.32 -6.92 -32.14
C LEU A 169 12.85 -6.53 -33.53
N VAL A 170 12.90 -5.24 -33.90
CA VAL A 170 12.43 -4.81 -35.21
C VAL A 170 13.40 -5.20 -36.33
N SER A 171 14.70 -5.06 -36.10
CA SER A 171 15.73 -5.36 -37.10
C SER A 171 15.77 -6.85 -37.46
N LEU A 172 15.43 -7.74 -36.53
CA LEU A 172 15.43 -9.18 -36.79
C LEU A 172 14.07 -9.69 -37.32
N THR A 173 12.96 -9.05 -36.95
CA THR A 173 11.61 -9.58 -37.25
C THR A 173 10.86 -8.84 -38.35
N LYS A 174 11.32 -7.64 -38.73
CA LYS A 174 10.64 -6.73 -39.68
C LYS A 174 9.26 -6.26 -39.23
N LYS A 175 8.91 -6.43 -37.96
CA LYS A 175 7.58 -6.09 -37.42
C LYS A 175 7.71 -5.07 -36.30
N VAL A 176 7.35 -3.82 -36.59
CA VAL A 176 7.33 -2.74 -35.58
C VAL A 176 6.42 -3.06 -34.39
N MET A 177 5.36 -3.84 -34.60
CA MET A 177 4.44 -4.29 -33.55
C MET A 177 5.13 -5.10 -32.46
N LEU A 178 6.22 -5.82 -32.78
CA LEU A 178 6.98 -6.58 -31.78
C LEU A 178 7.80 -5.68 -30.85
N ALA A 179 8.15 -4.45 -31.26
CA ALA A 179 8.77 -3.47 -30.36
C ALA A 179 7.78 -3.00 -29.28
N TYR A 180 6.51 -2.79 -29.64
CA TYR A 180 5.47 -2.44 -28.68
C TYR A 180 5.14 -3.63 -27.77
N ALA A 181 5.11 -4.85 -28.32
CA ALA A 181 4.97 -6.11 -27.58
C ALA A 181 6.06 -6.29 -26.53
N GLY A 182 7.32 -6.16 -26.97
CA GLY A 182 8.47 -6.33 -26.10
C GLY A 182 8.44 -5.33 -24.95
N GLY A 183 7.92 -4.11 -25.16
CA GLY A 183 7.81 -3.10 -24.10
C GLY A 183 6.77 -3.48 -23.06
N ALA A 184 5.59 -3.93 -23.51
CA ALA A 184 4.56 -4.43 -22.60
C ALA A 184 5.03 -5.68 -21.83
N ILE A 185 5.69 -6.62 -22.51
CA ILE A 185 6.24 -7.83 -21.88
C ILE A 185 7.32 -7.45 -20.87
N LEU A 186 8.27 -6.58 -21.23
CA LEU A 186 9.32 -6.14 -20.31
C LEU A 186 8.75 -5.41 -19.09
N PHE A 187 7.74 -4.59 -19.29
CA PHE A 187 7.02 -3.94 -18.20
C PHE A 187 6.34 -4.97 -17.29
N ILE A 188 5.65 -5.95 -17.85
CA ILE A 188 5.02 -7.02 -17.07
C ILE A 188 6.08 -7.87 -16.34
N THR A 189 7.20 -8.19 -16.98
CA THR A 189 8.31 -8.90 -16.33
C THR A 189 8.84 -8.12 -15.13
N TYR A 190 8.99 -6.79 -15.27
CA TYR A 190 9.36 -5.93 -14.15
C TYR A 190 8.32 -5.99 -13.01
N LEU A 191 7.03 -5.94 -13.33
CA LEU A 191 5.97 -6.05 -12.32
C LEU A 191 6.00 -7.39 -11.58
N VAL A 192 6.29 -8.49 -12.28
CA VAL A 192 6.46 -9.81 -11.65
C VAL A 192 7.70 -9.82 -10.74
N THR A 193 8.82 -9.22 -11.16
CA THR A 193 10.00 -9.07 -10.30
C THR A 193 9.69 -8.27 -9.04
N LEU A 194 8.80 -7.27 -9.12
CA LEU A 194 8.37 -6.48 -7.96
C LEU A 194 7.51 -7.27 -6.96
N THR A 195 6.71 -8.24 -7.42
CA THR A 195 6.05 -9.16 -6.50
C THR A 195 7.07 -10.09 -5.81
N LEU A 196 8.07 -10.58 -6.55
CA LEU A 196 9.11 -11.44 -5.99
C LEU A 196 9.99 -10.74 -4.93
N THR A 197 10.08 -9.41 -4.93
CA THR A 197 10.84 -8.64 -3.93
C THR A 197 10.17 -8.54 -2.57
N GLN A 198 8.91 -8.97 -2.43
CA GLN A 198 8.18 -8.93 -1.16
C GLN A 198 8.70 -9.98 -0.16
N ASP A 199 9.46 -10.96 -0.64
CA ASP A 199 10.21 -11.92 0.17
C ASP A 199 11.57 -11.34 0.59
N ILE A 200 11.76 -11.18 1.91
CA ILE A 200 12.94 -10.56 2.53
C ILE A 200 14.20 -11.44 2.31
N ASP A 201 14.04 -12.75 2.12
CA ASP A 201 15.18 -13.67 2.11
C ASP A 201 15.92 -13.71 0.76
N ASN A 202 15.31 -13.19 -0.31
CA ASN A 202 15.89 -13.25 -1.65
C ASN A 202 16.25 -11.88 -2.25
N LYS A 203 16.60 -10.90 -1.40
CA LYS A 203 17.02 -9.54 -1.83
C LYS A 203 18.15 -9.56 -2.88
N THR A 204 19.08 -10.51 -2.81
CA THR A 204 20.20 -10.63 -3.77
C THR A 204 19.73 -10.98 -5.18
N LEU A 205 18.97 -12.07 -5.33
CA LEU A 205 18.49 -12.50 -6.64
C LEU A 205 17.55 -11.45 -7.25
N THR A 206 16.66 -10.91 -6.44
CA THR A 206 15.71 -9.90 -6.89
C THR A 206 16.40 -8.60 -7.30
N SER A 207 17.45 -8.19 -6.57
CA SER A 207 18.32 -7.07 -6.96
C SER A 207 19.05 -7.32 -8.28
N LEU A 208 19.38 -8.56 -8.64
CA LEU A 208 20.00 -8.87 -9.94
C LEU A 208 18.98 -8.96 -11.07
N LEU A 209 17.80 -9.54 -10.81
CA LEU A 209 16.74 -9.77 -11.80
C LEU A 209 15.93 -8.52 -12.15
N ASP A 210 16.12 -7.40 -11.45
CA ASP A 210 15.47 -6.12 -11.78
C ASP A 210 16.17 -5.41 -12.96
N PRO A 211 15.56 -5.35 -14.17
CA PRO A 211 16.16 -4.69 -15.32
C PRO A 211 16.32 -3.17 -15.16
N PHE A 212 15.52 -2.53 -14.30
CA PHE A 212 15.54 -1.08 -14.10
C PHE A 212 16.43 -0.64 -12.93
N GLY A 213 16.76 -1.56 -12.03
CA GLY A 213 17.60 -1.30 -10.86
C GLY A 213 16.90 -0.47 -9.77
N PHE A 214 15.58 -0.40 -9.80
CA PHE A 214 14.75 0.27 -8.81
C PHE A 214 14.85 -0.44 -7.46
N ASN A 215 14.65 -1.76 -7.43
CA ASN A 215 14.75 -2.58 -6.23
C ASN A 215 16.18 -2.69 -5.74
N SER A 216 17.16 -2.83 -6.65
CA SER A 216 18.58 -2.87 -6.28
C SER A 216 19.03 -1.57 -5.62
N MET A 217 18.58 -0.41 -6.11
CA MET A 217 18.84 0.87 -5.47
C MET A 217 18.07 1.00 -4.15
N GLY A 218 16.78 0.61 -4.14
CA GLY A 218 15.94 0.65 -2.93
C GLY A 218 16.57 -0.13 -1.78
N ASN A 219 17.02 -1.36 -2.02
CA ASN A 219 17.73 -2.19 -1.04
C ASN A 219 19.07 -1.59 -0.60
N LEU A 220 19.77 -0.87 -1.49
CA LEU A 220 21.04 -0.23 -1.15
C LEU A 220 20.88 0.98 -0.21
N ILE A 221 19.75 1.69 -0.32
CA ILE A 221 19.49 2.93 0.44
C ILE A 221 18.40 2.76 1.51
N GLU A 222 17.91 1.53 1.75
CA GLU A 222 16.70 1.25 2.54
C GLU A 222 16.74 1.77 3.98
N TYR A 223 17.93 1.91 4.55
CA TYR A 223 18.16 2.40 5.92
C TYR A 223 18.83 3.78 5.98
N TRP A 224 18.90 4.50 4.85
CA TRP A 224 19.46 5.84 4.84
C TRP A 224 18.55 6.81 5.58
N THR A 225 19.12 7.53 6.55
CA THR A 225 18.42 8.61 7.26
C THR A 225 18.08 9.77 6.33
N PRO A 226 17.15 10.67 6.70
CA PRO A 226 16.91 11.89 5.94
C PRO A 226 18.20 12.68 5.65
N GLU A 227 19.10 12.78 6.63
CA GLU A 227 20.43 13.40 6.45
C GLU A 227 21.30 12.67 5.42
N GLU A 228 21.34 11.34 5.44
CA GLU A 228 22.09 10.54 4.47
C GLU A 228 21.50 10.68 3.06
N GLN A 229 20.16 10.67 2.93
CA GLN A 229 19.46 10.87 1.65
C GLN A 229 19.70 12.27 1.06
N ASN A 230 19.83 13.28 1.91
CA ASN A 230 20.09 14.67 1.53
C ASN A 230 21.52 14.93 1.05
N THR A 231 22.50 14.15 1.54
CA THR A 231 23.93 14.45 1.37
C THR A 231 24.68 13.41 0.53
N ARG A 232 24.27 12.14 0.54
CA ARG A 232 24.97 11.06 -0.16
C ARG A 232 24.41 10.84 -1.57
N LEU A 233 25.32 10.71 -2.52
CA LEU A 233 24.98 10.20 -3.86
C LEU A 233 24.79 8.69 -3.79
N VAL A 234 23.89 8.16 -4.62
CA VAL A 234 23.70 6.70 -4.77
C VAL A 234 25.01 6.06 -5.24
N PRO A 235 25.70 5.26 -4.39
CA PRO A 235 26.98 4.68 -4.74
C PRO A 235 26.80 3.56 -5.77
N MET A 236 27.79 3.39 -6.65
CA MET A 236 27.81 2.32 -7.65
C MET A 236 28.60 1.13 -7.12
N GLU A 237 28.09 0.50 -6.07
CA GLU A 237 28.72 -0.63 -5.38
C GLU A 237 27.73 -1.78 -5.14
N GLY A 238 28.24 -2.88 -4.58
CA GLY A 238 27.44 -4.05 -4.22
C GLY A 238 26.58 -4.59 -5.37
N MET A 239 25.35 -5.00 -5.06
CA MET A 239 24.41 -5.58 -6.01
C MET A 239 23.93 -4.60 -7.09
N LEU A 240 23.91 -3.29 -6.80
CA LEU A 240 23.53 -2.30 -7.80
C LEU A 240 24.56 -2.25 -8.93
N LEU A 241 25.85 -2.28 -8.62
CA LEU A 241 26.91 -2.32 -9.65
C LEU A 241 26.79 -3.57 -10.53
N TRP A 242 26.67 -4.75 -9.92
CA TRP A 242 26.52 -6.01 -10.64
C TRP A 242 25.28 -6.03 -11.52
N ASN A 243 24.16 -5.51 -11.01
CA ASN A 243 22.94 -5.33 -11.76
C ASN A 243 23.16 -4.42 -12.99
N ARG A 244 23.80 -3.25 -12.82
CA ARG A 244 24.07 -2.33 -13.95
C ARG A 244 24.98 -2.97 -14.99
N LEU A 245 26.03 -3.67 -14.58
CA LEU A 245 26.94 -4.38 -15.48
C LEU A 245 26.22 -5.51 -16.25
N LEU A 246 25.36 -6.27 -15.58
CA LEU A 246 24.58 -7.35 -16.19
C LEU A 246 23.68 -6.81 -17.31
N TRP A 247 22.82 -5.82 -17.01
CA TRP A 247 21.83 -5.33 -17.98
C TRP A 247 22.45 -4.48 -19.09
N LEU A 248 23.50 -3.70 -18.80
CA LEU A 248 24.31 -3.05 -19.84
C LEU A 248 24.99 -4.08 -20.73
N GLY A 249 25.60 -5.11 -20.14
CA GLY A 249 26.24 -6.21 -20.86
C GLY A 249 25.27 -6.94 -21.78
N MET A 250 24.06 -7.25 -21.29
CA MET A 250 22.98 -7.81 -22.09
C MET A 250 22.56 -6.88 -23.25
N GLY A 251 22.45 -5.57 -23.00
CA GLY A 251 22.16 -4.58 -24.03
C GLY A 251 23.23 -4.54 -25.13
N VAL A 252 24.51 -4.56 -24.75
CA VAL A 252 25.64 -4.62 -25.70
C VAL A 252 25.63 -5.93 -26.48
N ALA A 253 25.44 -7.07 -25.79
CA ALA A 253 25.38 -8.38 -26.43
C ALA A 253 24.23 -8.46 -27.45
N LEU A 254 23.04 -7.97 -27.11
CA LEU A 254 21.89 -7.90 -28.02
C LEU A 254 22.17 -7.03 -29.24
N PHE A 255 22.81 -5.88 -29.06
CA PHE A 255 23.20 -5.02 -30.17
C PHE A 255 24.22 -5.71 -31.09
N LEU A 256 25.25 -6.35 -30.52
CA LEU A 256 26.26 -7.09 -31.30
C LEU A 256 25.64 -8.27 -32.05
N VAL A 257 24.79 -9.07 -31.40
CA VAL A 257 24.04 -10.15 -32.05
C VAL A 257 23.22 -9.62 -33.22
N THR A 258 22.53 -8.49 -33.03
CA THR A 258 21.77 -7.85 -34.11
C THR A 258 22.69 -7.38 -35.23
N LEU A 259 23.83 -6.75 -34.91
CA LEU A 259 24.80 -6.26 -35.89
C LEU A 259 25.42 -7.37 -36.74
N PHE A 260 25.64 -8.56 -36.17
CA PHE A 260 26.22 -9.70 -36.88
C PHE A 260 25.19 -10.61 -37.57
N LYS A 261 23.96 -10.72 -37.05
CA LYS A 261 22.88 -11.51 -37.68
C LYS A 261 22.08 -10.73 -38.72
N PHE A 262 22.17 -9.41 -38.74
CA PHE A 262 21.41 -8.59 -39.68
C PHE A 262 21.92 -8.79 -41.11
N ASP A 263 21.03 -9.24 -41.99
CA ASP A 263 21.28 -9.34 -43.43
C ASP A 263 20.49 -8.24 -44.16
N PHE A 264 21.20 -7.30 -44.77
CA PHE A 264 20.61 -6.14 -45.40
C PHE A 264 19.75 -6.50 -46.61
N GLN A 265 20.18 -7.51 -47.38
CA GLN A 265 19.50 -7.94 -48.60
C GLN A 265 18.20 -8.68 -48.26
N SER A 266 18.27 -9.67 -47.36
CA SER A 266 17.06 -10.35 -46.88
C SER A 266 16.14 -9.36 -46.19
N PHE A 267 16.66 -8.42 -45.37
CA PHE A 267 15.83 -7.50 -44.61
C PHE A 267 14.93 -6.63 -45.50
N LEU A 268 15.52 -5.94 -46.48
CA LEU A 268 14.83 -5.02 -47.39
C LEU A 268 14.09 -5.73 -48.55
N ASN A 269 14.47 -6.96 -48.92
CA ASN A 269 13.87 -7.68 -50.04
C ASN A 269 12.93 -8.81 -49.58
N LYS A 270 11.62 -8.64 -49.74
CA LYS A 270 10.58 -9.59 -49.28
C LYS A 270 10.59 -10.94 -50.04
N ASN A 271 11.27 -11.02 -51.18
CA ASN A 271 11.20 -12.15 -52.11
C ASN A 271 12.40 -13.13 -52.05
N PHE A 272 13.39 -12.89 -51.19
CA PHE A 272 14.64 -13.68 -51.21
C PHE A 272 14.52 -15.10 -50.62
N GLY A 273 13.45 -15.43 -49.89
CA GLY A 273 13.25 -16.73 -49.23
C GLY A 273 12.23 -17.68 -49.87
N SER A 274 11.47 -17.24 -50.88
CA SER A 274 10.52 -18.11 -51.58
C SER A 274 11.22 -18.78 -52.76
N LYS A 275 11.64 -20.05 -52.58
CA LYS A 275 11.98 -20.97 -53.68
C LYS A 275 11.03 -20.76 -54.85
N LYS A 276 11.60 -20.59 -56.05
CA LYS A 276 10.93 -20.61 -57.37
C LYS A 276 9.68 -21.50 -57.35
N LYS A 277 8.50 -20.91 -57.14
CA LYS A 277 7.31 -21.44 -57.78
C LYS A 277 7.39 -20.88 -59.18
N LYS A 278 7.79 -21.72 -60.14
CA LYS A 278 7.71 -21.43 -61.57
C LYS A 278 6.34 -20.79 -61.79
N THR A 279 6.33 -19.50 -62.13
CA THR A 279 5.21 -18.92 -62.85
C THR A 279 5.24 -19.65 -64.18
N ALA A 280 4.56 -20.79 -64.24
CA ALA A 280 4.01 -21.24 -65.50
C ALA A 280 3.19 -20.04 -65.97
N ILE A 281 3.65 -19.41 -67.04
CA ILE A 281 2.80 -18.54 -67.84
C ILE A 281 1.71 -19.49 -68.31
N ALA A 282 0.63 -19.58 -67.53
CA ALA A 282 -0.62 -20.10 -68.03
C ALA A 282 -1.00 -19.12 -69.11
N GLU A 283 -0.91 -19.56 -70.37
CA GLU A 283 -1.63 -18.94 -71.46
C GLU A 283 -3.06 -18.72 -70.96
N ILE A 284 -3.44 -17.46 -70.80
CA ILE A 284 -4.83 -17.10 -70.63
C ILE A 284 -5.48 -17.43 -71.96
N LYS A 285 -5.96 -18.67 -72.11
CA LYS A 285 -6.99 -18.98 -73.09
C LYS A 285 -8.17 -18.08 -72.76
N SER A 286 -8.39 -17.11 -73.64
CA SER A 286 -9.62 -16.37 -73.79
C SER A 286 -10.74 -17.33 -74.19
N GLU A 287 -11.19 -18.14 -73.24
CA GLU A 287 -12.55 -18.65 -73.23
C GLU A 287 -13.18 -18.05 -71.98
N ALA A 288 -13.72 -16.86 -72.15
CA ALA A 288 -14.76 -16.35 -71.28
C ALA A 288 -15.90 -17.37 -71.32
N ALA A 289 -15.85 -18.36 -70.43
CA ALA A 289 -17.03 -19.11 -70.07
C ALA A 289 -18.02 -18.09 -69.51
N LEU A 290 -19.02 -17.76 -70.33
CA LEU A 290 -20.27 -17.12 -69.95
C LEU A 290 -21.01 -18.03 -68.95
N THR A 291 -20.46 -18.19 -67.75
CA THR A 291 -21.25 -18.66 -66.61
C THR A 291 -22.23 -17.55 -66.29
N LYS A 292 -23.52 -17.79 -66.58
CA LYS A 292 -24.63 -16.97 -66.08
C LYS A 292 -24.41 -16.79 -64.58
N ILE A 293 -24.04 -15.57 -64.18
CA ILE A 293 -23.98 -15.21 -62.78
C ILE A 293 -25.39 -15.42 -62.23
N PRO A 294 -25.60 -16.29 -61.22
CA PRO A 294 -26.93 -16.47 -60.66
C PRO A 294 -27.47 -15.12 -60.22
N ALA A 295 -28.72 -14.82 -60.57
CA ALA A 295 -29.40 -13.62 -60.12
C ALA A 295 -29.61 -13.74 -58.60
N VAL A 296 -28.70 -13.16 -57.83
CA VAL A 296 -28.79 -13.17 -56.37
C VAL A 296 -29.72 -12.06 -55.93
N ASN A 297 -30.85 -12.41 -55.33
CA ASN A 297 -31.74 -11.45 -54.68
C ASN A 297 -31.06 -10.88 -53.43
N LYS A 298 -30.89 -9.56 -53.39
CA LYS A 298 -30.35 -8.85 -52.22
C LYS A 298 -31.43 -8.78 -51.15
N VAL A 299 -31.35 -9.63 -50.13
CA VAL A 299 -32.27 -9.61 -48.98
C VAL A 299 -31.75 -8.61 -47.94
N PHE A 300 -32.34 -7.43 -47.85
CA PHE A 300 -32.04 -6.46 -46.80
C PHE A 300 -33.08 -6.54 -45.68
N SER A 301 -32.92 -7.48 -44.75
CA SER A 301 -33.84 -7.64 -43.61
C SER A 301 -33.22 -7.16 -42.30
N ARG A 302 -34.06 -6.69 -41.36
CA ARG A 302 -33.60 -6.34 -40.00
C ARG A 302 -32.97 -7.54 -39.29
N GLY A 303 -33.51 -8.75 -39.50
CA GLY A 303 -32.94 -9.99 -38.96
C GLY A 303 -31.55 -10.30 -39.53
N LEU A 304 -31.30 -10.01 -40.81
CA LEU A 304 -29.97 -10.13 -41.40
C LEU A 304 -28.99 -9.12 -40.80
N ASN A 305 -29.42 -7.88 -40.54
CA ASN A 305 -28.57 -6.86 -39.92
C ASN A 305 -28.08 -7.26 -38.52
N VAL A 306 -28.96 -7.87 -37.71
CA VAL A 306 -28.59 -8.42 -36.39
C VAL A 306 -27.61 -9.58 -36.55
N LYS A 307 -27.87 -10.52 -37.47
CA LYS A 307 -26.90 -11.61 -37.74
C LYS A 307 -25.55 -11.08 -38.22
N LEU A 308 -25.54 -10.01 -39.04
CA LEU A 308 -24.33 -9.39 -39.55
C LEU A 308 -23.52 -8.71 -38.44
N ILE A 309 -24.14 -7.99 -37.49
CA ILE A 309 -23.38 -7.34 -36.40
C ILE A 309 -22.62 -8.38 -35.57
N PHE A 310 -23.26 -9.49 -35.19
CA PHE A 310 -22.63 -10.56 -34.42
C PHE A 310 -21.59 -11.33 -35.22
N LYS A 311 -21.84 -11.64 -36.50
CA LYS A 311 -20.85 -12.32 -37.35
C LYS A 311 -19.61 -11.46 -37.61
N LEU A 312 -19.80 -10.16 -37.88
CA LEU A 312 -18.69 -9.22 -38.04
C LEU A 312 -17.94 -9.03 -36.72
N ALA A 313 -18.65 -8.94 -35.59
CA ALA A 313 -18.02 -8.84 -34.28
C ALA A 313 -17.20 -10.08 -33.95
N ALA A 314 -17.76 -11.28 -34.17
CA ALA A 314 -17.06 -12.54 -33.96
C ALA A 314 -15.82 -12.68 -34.89
N MET A 315 -15.91 -12.17 -36.12
CA MET A 315 -14.77 -12.14 -37.03
C MET A 315 -13.68 -11.18 -36.55
N GLU A 316 -14.05 -9.96 -36.12
CA GLU A 316 -13.08 -8.99 -35.57
C GLU A 316 -12.46 -9.48 -34.28
N PHE A 317 -13.27 -10.04 -33.38
CA PHE A 317 -12.85 -10.70 -32.16
C PHE A 317 -11.88 -11.85 -32.44
N LYS A 318 -12.23 -12.76 -33.36
CA LYS A 318 -11.36 -13.86 -33.79
C LYS A 318 -10.02 -13.34 -34.30
N ASN A 319 -10.03 -12.28 -35.09
CA ASN A 319 -8.80 -11.66 -35.58
C ASN A 319 -7.94 -11.10 -34.44
N ILE A 320 -8.55 -10.49 -33.41
CA ILE A 320 -7.83 -10.01 -32.21
C ILE A 320 -7.23 -11.18 -31.44
N ILE A 321 -8.03 -12.18 -31.05
CA ILE A 321 -7.54 -13.29 -30.22
C ILE A 321 -6.56 -14.21 -30.95
N SER A 322 -6.66 -14.28 -32.29
CA SER A 322 -5.75 -15.09 -33.11
C SER A 322 -4.36 -14.46 -33.25
N ASP A 323 -4.27 -13.15 -33.00
CA ASP A 323 -3.04 -12.40 -33.12
C ASP A 323 -2.02 -12.84 -32.06
N ASN A 324 -0.80 -13.15 -32.50
CA ASN A 324 0.24 -13.67 -31.61
C ASN A 324 0.67 -12.63 -30.57
N PHE A 325 0.52 -11.34 -30.85
CA PHE A 325 0.82 -10.28 -29.90
C PHE A 325 -0.24 -10.22 -28.79
N PHE A 326 -1.52 -10.31 -29.14
CA PHE A 326 -2.58 -10.41 -28.14
C PHE A 326 -2.37 -11.62 -27.23
N LYS A 327 -2.03 -12.80 -27.78
CA LYS A 327 -1.73 -14.00 -26.98
C LYS A 327 -0.55 -13.80 -26.03
N ALA A 328 0.53 -13.17 -26.49
CA ALA A 328 1.71 -12.95 -25.66
C ALA A 328 1.42 -12.02 -24.46
N ILE A 329 0.70 -10.92 -24.70
CA ILE A 329 0.27 -10.02 -23.62
C ILE A 329 -0.71 -10.72 -22.68
N LEU A 330 -1.65 -11.50 -23.22
CA LEU A 330 -2.61 -12.25 -22.44
C LEU A 330 -1.90 -13.21 -21.47
N ILE A 331 -0.93 -13.98 -21.96
CA ILE A 331 -0.13 -14.89 -21.13
C ILE A 331 0.65 -14.11 -20.06
N ALA A 332 1.29 -13.01 -20.43
CA ALA A 332 2.04 -12.18 -19.50
C ALA A 332 1.13 -11.60 -18.40
N ALA A 333 -0.05 -11.11 -18.76
CA ALA A 333 -1.04 -10.58 -17.82
C ALA A 333 -1.62 -11.66 -16.89
N VAL A 334 -1.89 -12.89 -17.38
CA VAL A 334 -2.22 -14.03 -16.50
C VAL A 334 -1.06 -14.36 -15.59
N GLY A 335 0.18 -14.38 -16.10
CA GLY A 335 1.38 -14.62 -15.29
C GLY A 335 1.52 -13.60 -14.18
N PHE A 336 1.31 -12.31 -14.48
CA PHE A 336 1.29 -11.25 -13.47
C PHE A 336 0.25 -11.49 -12.38
N LEU A 337 -1.03 -11.67 -12.75
CA LEU A 337 -2.09 -11.94 -11.78
C LEU A 337 -1.83 -13.21 -10.96
N PHE A 338 -1.23 -14.22 -11.59
CA PHE A 338 -0.91 -15.49 -10.95
C PHE A 338 0.17 -15.29 -9.89
N PHE A 339 1.30 -14.66 -10.26
CA PHE A 339 2.40 -14.42 -9.33
C PHE A 339 2.01 -13.44 -8.22
N ASP A 340 1.25 -12.39 -8.53
CA ASP A 340 0.72 -11.44 -7.54
C ASP A 340 -0.14 -12.15 -6.48
N GLY A 341 -1.09 -13.00 -6.91
CA GLY A 341 -1.86 -13.81 -5.97
C GLY A 341 -1.08 -14.96 -5.32
N TRP A 342 0.04 -15.39 -5.92
CA TRP A 342 0.84 -16.52 -5.42
C TRP A 342 1.72 -16.10 -4.27
N PHE A 343 2.54 -15.06 -4.49
CA PHE A 343 3.47 -14.54 -3.50
C PHE A 343 2.78 -13.60 -2.52
N GLY A 344 1.90 -12.72 -3.02
CA GLY A 344 1.11 -11.86 -2.16
C GLY A 344 1.91 -10.99 -1.19
N ALA A 345 1.20 -10.36 -0.25
CA ALA A 345 1.83 -9.61 0.84
C ALA A 345 1.69 -10.41 2.14
N PRO A 346 2.69 -11.26 2.50
CA PRO A 346 2.65 -12.00 3.75
C PRO A 346 2.66 -11.06 4.96
N VAL A 347 2.01 -11.48 6.05
CA VAL A 347 2.02 -10.77 7.33
C VAL A 347 3.06 -11.45 8.21
N TYR A 348 4.12 -10.72 8.54
CA TYR A 348 5.25 -11.26 9.31
C TYR A 348 5.87 -12.51 8.67
N GLY A 349 6.14 -12.47 7.36
CA GLY A 349 6.62 -13.62 6.58
C GLY A 349 5.57 -14.69 6.28
N THR A 350 4.47 -14.73 7.03
CA THR A 350 3.42 -15.76 6.89
C THR A 350 2.43 -15.43 5.77
N PRO A 351 2.17 -16.34 4.82
CA PRO A 351 1.18 -16.16 3.77
C PRO A 351 -0.26 -16.16 4.31
N SER A 352 -1.18 -15.59 3.54
CA SER A 352 -2.62 -15.72 3.81
C SER A 352 -3.23 -16.85 2.97
N LEU A 353 -4.30 -17.45 3.49
CA LEU A 353 -5.15 -18.37 2.73
C LEU A 353 -5.62 -17.69 1.43
N PRO A 354 -5.70 -18.41 0.30
CA PRO A 354 -6.06 -17.85 -1.00
C PRO A 354 -7.58 -17.62 -1.10
N LEU A 355 -8.13 -16.78 -0.24
CA LEU A 355 -9.57 -16.49 -0.18
C LEU A 355 -10.06 -15.80 -1.45
N THR A 356 -11.36 -15.94 -1.75
CA THR A 356 -11.93 -15.41 -3.00
C THR A 356 -11.80 -13.88 -3.09
N TYR A 357 -11.99 -13.15 -1.99
CA TYR A 357 -11.79 -11.69 -2.01
C TYR A 357 -10.32 -11.33 -2.32
N TYR A 358 -9.36 -12.11 -1.81
CA TYR A 358 -7.95 -11.85 -2.01
C TYR A 358 -7.57 -12.03 -3.49
N MET A 359 -8.10 -13.09 -4.10
CA MET A 359 -7.99 -13.34 -5.54
C MET A 359 -8.70 -12.29 -6.42
N LEU A 360 -9.60 -11.48 -5.87
CA LEU A 360 -10.20 -10.35 -6.57
C LEU A 360 -9.37 -9.08 -6.41
N GLU A 361 -8.61 -8.92 -5.33
CA GLU A 361 -7.84 -7.72 -5.02
C GLU A 361 -6.50 -7.63 -5.78
N VAL A 362 -5.99 -8.75 -6.30
CA VAL A 362 -4.82 -8.79 -7.22
C VAL A 362 -5.01 -7.91 -8.47
N LYS A 363 -6.25 -7.50 -8.78
CA LYS A 363 -6.57 -6.51 -9.83
C LYS A 363 -6.25 -5.08 -9.38
N ASN A 364 -5.06 -4.85 -8.85
CA ASN A 364 -4.62 -3.57 -8.32
C ASN A 364 -4.52 -2.47 -9.41
N PHE A 365 -4.16 -1.26 -8.98
CA PHE A 365 -4.00 -0.10 -9.87
C PHE A 365 -3.11 -0.39 -11.08
N THR A 366 -2.02 -1.13 -10.89
CA THR A 366 -1.07 -1.51 -11.94
C THR A 366 -1.73 -2.37 -13.02
N TYR A 367 -2.54 -3.37 -12.63
CA TYR A 367 -3.29 -4.18 -13.58
C TYR A 367 -4.27 -3.32 -14.40
N VAL A 368 -4.98 -2.39 -13.75
CA VAL A 368 -5.94 -1.51 -14.43
C VAL A 368 -5.24 -0.63 -15.48
N ILE A 369 -4.04 -0.12 -15.19
CA ILE A 369 -3.21 0.61 -16.17
C ILE A 369 -2.88 -0.26 -17.38
N LEU A 370 -2.42 -1.49 -17.14
CA LEU A 370 -2.07 -2.43 -18.21
C LEU A 370 -3.29 -2.69 -19.12
N ILE A 371 -4.46 -2.94 -18.54
CA ILE A 371 -5.70 -3.16 -19.28
C ILE A 371 -6.13 -1.91 -20.05
N PHE A 372 -6.03 -0.72 -19.46
CA PHE A 372 -6.34 0.53 -20.15
C PHE A 372 -5.44 0.72 -21.39
N ILE A 373 -4.12 0.55 -21.24
CA ILE A 373 -3.16 0.64 -22.35
C ILE A 373 -3.51 -0.37 -23.45
N LEU A 374 -3.78 -1.62 -23.07
CA LEU A 374 -4.16 -2.67 -24.01
C LEU A 374 -5.44 -2.32 -24.78
N ILE A 375 -6.48 -1.82 -24.09
CA ILE A 375 -7.73 -1.37 -24.71
C ILE A 375 -7.48 -0.24 -25.71
N VAL A 376 -6.67 0.76 -25.35
CA VAL A 376 -6.33 1.88 -26.25
C VAL A 376 -5.64 1.36 -27.52
N PHE A 377 -4.65 0.48 -27.38
CA PHE A 377 -3.94 -0.10 -28.53
C PHE A 377 -4.83 -0.97 -29.42
N MET A 378 -5.60 -1.90 -28.83
CA MET A 378 -6.50 -2.76 -29.58
C MET A 378 -7.59 -1.97 -30.30
N THR A 379 -8.10 -0.92 -29.67
CA THR A 379 -9.06 -0.01 -30.29
C THR A 379 -8.49 0.65 -31.53
N GLY A 380 -7.25 1.16 -31.44
CA GLY A 380 -6.52 1.71 -32.57
C GLY A 380 -6.29 0.71 -33.70
N GLU A 381 -5.97 -0.54 -33.39
CA GLU A 381 -5.85 -1.59 -34.41
C GLU A 381 -7.17 -1.88 -35.11
N VAL A 382 -8.24 -2.12 -34.34
CA VAL A 382 -9.54 -2.53 -34.87
C VAL A 382 -10.18 -1.43 -35.72
N LEU A 383 -10.08 -0.16 -35.31
CA LEU A 383 -10.68 0.97 -36.05
C LEU A 383 -9.90 1.40 -37.30
N HIS A 384 -8.58 1.10 -37.36
CA HIS A 384 -7.73 1.49 -38.49
C HIS A 384 -7.30 0.30 -39.38
N ARG A 385 -7.70 -0.93 -39.06
CA ARG A 385 -7.28 -2.18 -39.72
C ARG A 385 -7.39 -2.13 -41.24
N GLU A 386 -8.55 -1.72 -41.77
CA GLU A 386 -8.80 -1.72 -43.21
C GLU A 386 -7.83 -0.80 -43.97
N ARG A 387 -7.43 0.32 -43.35
CA ARG A 387 -6.43 1.24 -43.93
C ARG A 387 -5.03 0.67 -43.84
N GLY A 388 -4.70 -0.01 -42.73
CA GLY A 388 -3.41 -0.66 -42.56
C GLY A 388 -3.09 -1.71 -43.63
N VAL A 389 -4.12 -2.35 -44.19
CA VAL A 389 -3.99 -3.34 -45.26
C VAL A 389 -4.41 -2.84 -46.65
N ASN A 390 -4.65 -1.53 -46.82
CA ASN A 390 -5.11 -0.88 -48.06
C ASN A 390 -6.42 -1.49 -48.63
N TYR A 391 -7.30 -2.01 -47.77
CA TYR A 391 -8.60 -2.59 -48.14
C TYR A 391 -9.76 -1.61 -47.92
N ASP A 392 -9.49 -0.42 -47.39
CA ASP A 392 -10.49 0.56 -46.98
C ASP A 392 -11.35 1.10 -48.12
N GLN A 393 -10.84 1.16 -49.36
CA GLN A 393 -11.61 1.54 -50.55
C GLN A 393 -12.67 0.48 -50.92
N ILE A 394 -12.27 -0.80 -50.94
CA ILE A 394 -13.16 -1.93 -51.23
C ILE A 394 -14.18 -2.08 -50.10
N PHE A 395 -13.72 -2.01 -48.86
CA PHE A 395 -14.60 -2.05 -47.70
C PHE A 395 -15.59 -0.88 -47.67
N GLY A 396 -15.15 0.29 -48.14
CA GLY A 396 -15.95 1.51 -48.25
C GLY A 396 -17.12 1.39 -49.23
N SER A 397 -16.98 0.60 -50.31
CA SER A 397 -18.01 0.42 -51.33
C SER A 397 -19.04 -0.66 -51.01
N LEU A 398 -18.84 -1.47 -49.95
CA LEU A 398 -19.79 -2.50 -49.53
C LEU A 398 -21.14 -1.89 -49.08
N PRO A 399 -22.29 -2.44 -49.50
CA PRO A 399 -23.62 -1.95 -49.15
C PRO A 399 -24.06 -2.33 -47.72
N ILE A 400 -23.17 -2.13 -46.73
CA ILE A 400 -23.39 -2.43 -45.31
C ILE A 400 -23.62 -1.10 -44.56
N PRO A 401 -24.67 -0.95 -43.75
CA PRO A 401 -24.87 0.24 -42.92
C PRO A 401 -23.71 0.50 -41.94
N ASN A 402 -23.28 1.75 -41.78
CA ASN A 402 -22.17 2.11 -40.89
C ASN A 402 -22.44 1.72 -39.42
N ARG A 403 -23.70 1.75 -38.97
CA ARG A 403 -24.07 1.35 -37.59
C ARG A 403 -23.71 -0.11 -37.31
N ILE A 404 -23.83 -0.98 -38.32
CA ILE A 404 -23.50 -2.41 -38.18
C ILE A 404 -22.00 -2.58 -38.04
N VAL A 405 -21.21 -1.91 -38.89
CA VAL A 405 -19.74 -2.03 -38.80
C VAL A 405 -19.24 -1.42 -37.49
N TYR A 406 -19.72 -0.23 -37.11
CA TYR A 406 -19.29 0.45 -35.88
C TYR A 406 -19.62 -0.38 -34.66
N GLY A 407 -20.88 -0.80 -34.58
CA GLY A 407 -21.38 -1.65 -33.50
C GLY A 407 -20.68 -3.00 -33.46
N SER A 408 -20.32 -3.59 -34.61
CA SER A 408 -19.59 -4.86 -34.63
C SER A 408 -18.17 -4.74 -34.09
N LYS A 409 -17.45 -3.65 -34.39
CA LYS A 409 -16.12 -3.39 -33.86
C LYS A 409 -16.17 -3.06 -32.36
N PHE A 410 -17.15 -2.27 -31.93
CA PHE A 410 -17.38 -1.98 -30.51
C PHE A 410 -17.72 -3.26 -29.72
N LEU A 411 -18.63 -4.08 -30.25
CA LEU A 411 -19.01 -5.36 -29.65
C LEU A 411 -17.82 -6.32 -29.60
N ALA A 412 -16.97 -6.36 -30.63
CA ALA A 412 -15.76 -7.16 -30.62
C ALA A 412 -14.81 -6.76 -29.48
N LEU A 413 -14.60 -5.47 -29.25
CA LEU A 413 -13.80 -5.00 -28.11
C LEU A 413 -14.48 -5.26 -26.77
N THR A 414 -15.82 -5.19 -26.70
CA THR A 414 -16.56 -5.57 -25.49
C THR A 414 -16.37 -7.06 -25.17
N MET A 415 -16.37 -7.93 -26.18
CA MET A 415 -16.03 -9.35 -26.03
C MET A 415 -14.57 -9.55 -25.57
N VAL A 416 -13.65 -8.69 -26.00
CA VAL A 416 -12.27 -8.70 -25.48
C VAL A 416 -12.23 -8.26 -24.01
N SER A 417 -12.92 -7.19 -23.63
CA SER A 417 -13.04 -6.79 -22.22
C SER A 417 -13.60 -7.91 -21.35
N PHE A 418 -14.56 -8.68 -21.88
CA PHE A 418 -15.06 -9.88 -21.21
C PHE A 418 -13.97 -10.93 -21.00
N ILE A 419 -13.11 -11.21 -21.98
CA ILE A 419 -11.93 -12.09 -21.75
C ILE A 419 -11.05 -11.53 -20.64
N LEU A 420 -10.71 -10.23 -20.70
CA LEU A 420 -9.76 -9.60 -19.77
C LEU A 420 -10.24 -9.66 -18.32
N VAL A 421 -11.54 -9.49 -18.10
CA VAL A 421 -12.16 -9.63 -16.77
C VAL A 421 -12.13 -11.08 -16.30
N ASN A 422 -12.44 -12.05 -17.17
CA ASN A 422 -12.45 -13.47 -16.80
C ASN A 422 -11.05 -14.04 -16.52
N MET A 423 -9.98 -13.36 -16.92
CA MET A 423 -8.62 -13.76 -16.55
C MET A 423 -8.40 -13.71 -15.03
N ILE A 424 -9.04 -12.76 -14.33
CA ILE A 424 -8.96 -12.66 -12.87
C ILE A 424 -9.57 -13.91 -12.23
N LEU A 425 -10.76 -14.33 -12.69
CA LEU A 425 -11.40 -15.56 -12.26
C LEU A 425 -10.51 -16.79 -12.52
N VAL A 426 -9.99 -16.94 -13.75
CA VAL A 426 -9.15 -18.09 -14.12
C VAL A 426 -7.86 -18.14 -13.32
N SER A 427 -7.19 -16.99 -13.16
CA SER A 427 -5.95 -16.88 -12.40
C SER A 427 -6.17 -17.16 -10.91
N GLY A 428 -7.22 -16.57 -10.32
CA GLY A 428 -7.57 -16.77 -8.93
C GLY A 428 -7.95 -18.22 -8.62
N MET A 429 -8.80 -18.82 -9.44
CA MET A 429 -9.16 -20.24 -9.31
C MET A 429 -7.95 -21.16 -9.48
N LEU A 430 -7.07 -20.87 -10.44
CA LEU A 430 -5.86 -21.65 -10.64
C LEU A 430 -4.96 -21.60 -9.40
N ASN A 431 -4.78 -20.40 -8.82
CA ASN A 431 -4.00 -20.21 -7.61
C ASN A 431 -4.60 -21.00 -6.43
N GLN A 432 -5.90 -20.85 -6.20
CA GLN A 432 -6.65 -21.58 -5.19
C GLN A 432 -6.50 -23.10 -5.32
N VAL A 433 -6.74 -23.66 -6.52
CA VAL A 433 -6.59 -25.11 -6.79
C VAL A 433 -5.16 -25.58 -6.54
N LEU A 434 -4.16 -24.83 -6.98
CA LEU A 434 -2.75 -25.21 -6.82
C LEU A 434 -2.28 -25.13 -5.37
N LYS A 435 -2.86 -24.22 -4.57
CA LYS A 435 -2.64 -24.13 -3.11
C LYS A 435 -3.55 -25.08 -2.31
N GLY A 436 -4.35 -25.93 -2.96
CA GLY A 436 -5.23 -26.89 -2.29
C GLY A 436 -6.49 -26.31 -1.65
N TYR A 437 -6.84 -25.06 -1.97
CA TYR A 437 -8.04 -24.37 -1.47
C TYR A 437 -9.19 -24.47 -2.49
N PHE A 438 -10.31 -25.10 -2.11
CA PHE A 438 -11.41 -25.40 -3.04
C PHE A 438 -12.73 -24.67 -2.72
N ASN A 439 -12.72 -23.74 -1.77
CA ASN A 439 -13.91 -22.96 -1.40
C ASN A 439 -14.08 -21.74 -2.33
N PHE A 440 -14.71 -21.96 -3.49
CA PHE A 440 -14.93 -20.94 -4.51
C PHE A 440 -16.23 -20.16 -4.29
N GLU A 441 -16.12 -18.85 -4.07
CA GLU A 441 -17.29 -17.98 -3.96
C GLU A 441 -17.65 -17.33 -5.30
N PHE A 442 -18.21 -18.12 -6.22
CA PHE A 442 -18.58 -17.64 -7.57
C PHE A 442 -19.50 -16.41 -7.56
N GLY A 443 -20.38 -16.28 -6.55
CA GLY A 443 -21.23 -15.11 -6.40
C GLY A 443 -20.44 -13.81 -6.28
N ARG A 444 -19.30 -13.83 -5.57
CA ARG A 444 -18.43 -12.65 -5.42
C ARG A 444 -17.67 -12.36 -6.69
N TYR A 445 -17.11 -13.39 -7.32
CA TYR A 445 -16.48 -13.25 -8.63
C TYR A 445 -17.43 -12.60 -9.63
N PHE A 446 -18.63 -13.13 -9.81
CA PHE A 446 -19.56 -12.60 -10.82
C PHE A 446 -20.05 -11.19 -10.51
N THR A 447 -20.24 -10.85 -9.23
CA THR A 447 -20.63 -9.50 -8.82
C THR A 447 -19.51 -8.50 -9.12
N ASP A 448 -18.30 -8.76 -8.62
CA ASP A 448 -17.14 -7.88 -8.83
C ASP A 448 -16.82 -7.69 -10.32
N LEU A 449 -16.64 -8.81 -11.00
CA LEU A 449 -16.15 -8.86 -12.37
C LEU A 449 -17.18 -8.30 -13.36
N TYR A 450 -18.46 -8.63 -13.22
CA TYR A 450 -19.46 -8.26 -14.23
C TYR A 450 -20.27 -7.02 -13.88
N LEU A 451 -20.46 -6.68 -12.60
CA LEU A 451 -21.18 -5.46 -12.20
C LEU A 451 -20.26 -4.26 -11.97
N PHE A 452 -18.98 -4.46 -11.63
CA PHE A 452 -18.06 -3.35 -11.37
C PHE A 452 -16.95 -3.22 -12.43
N GLU A 453 -16.19 -4.29 -12.68
CA GLU A 453 -15.02 -4.21 -13.56
C GLU A 453 -15.39 -4.17 -15.05
N LEU A 454 -16.31 -5.03 -15.51
CA LEU A 454 -16.70 -5.04 -16.92
C LEU A 454 -17.28 -3.69 -17.39
N PRO A 455 -18.19 -3.02 -16.64
CA PRO A 455 -18.61 -1.65 -16.95
C PRO A 455 -17.46 -0.65 -17.04
N LYS A 456 -16.47 -0.74 -16.14
CA LYS A 456 -15.26 0.10 -16.15
C LYS A 456 -14.41 -0.14 -17.40
N TYR A 457 -14.30 -1.38 -17.87
CA TYR A 457 -13.55 -1.65 -19.10
C TYR A 457 -14.32 -1.22 -20.34
N ILE A 458 -15.65 -1.29 -20.31
CA ILE A 458 -16.51 -0.78 -21.37
C ILE A 458 -16.36 0.75 -21.50
N SER A 459 -16.33 1.50 -20.39
CA SER A 459 -16.10 2.96 -20.45
C SER A 459 -14.72 3.29 -21.02
N PHE A 460 -13.67 2.54 -20.68
CA PHE A 460 -12.36 2.67 -21.32
C PHE A 460 -12.43 2.43 -22.84
N VAL A 461 -13.13 1.37 -23.27
CA VAL A 461 -13.37 1.11 -24.70
C VAL A 461 -14.09 2.28 -25.35
N MET A 462 -15.14 2.83 -24.72
CA MET A 462 -15.92 3.96 -25.24
C MET A 462 -15.07 5.21 -25.44
N LEU A 463 -14.22 5.56 -24.46
CA LEU A 463 -13.28 6.69 -24.56
C LEU A 463 -12.29 6.48 -25.71
N ALA A 464 -11.63 5.32 -25.75
CA ALA A 464 -10.68 5.00 -26.81
C ALA A 464 -11.37 5.00 -28.20
N PHE A 465 -12.61 4.50 -28.27
CA PHE A 465 -13.42 4.47 -29.50
C PHE A 465 -13.70 5.88 -30.00
N PHE A 466 -14.06 6.79 -29.11
CA PHE A 466 -14.28 8.19 -29.44
C PHE A 466 -13.00 8.85 -29.98
N VAL A 467 -11.88 8.71 -29.25
CA VAL A 467 -10.58 9.30 -29.63
C VAL A 467 -10.15 8.80 -31.02
N HIS A 468 -10.17 7.49 -31.26
CA HIS A 468 -9.78 6.91 -32.55
C HIS A 468 -10.79 7.16 -33.68
N SER A 469 -12.06 7.42 -33.35
CA SER A 469 -13.06 7.84 -34.34
C SER A 469 -12.82 9.28 -34.80
N VAL A 470 -12.41 10.15 -33.88
CA VAL A 470 -12.12 11.58 -34.15
C VAL A 470 -10.74 11.76 -34.78
N ILE A 471 -9.72 11.02 -34.36
CA ILE A 471 -8.34 11.20 -34.83
C ILE A 471 -8.05 10.29 -36.03
N THR A 472 -7.62 10.90 -37.15
CA THR A 472 -7.41 10.14 -38.41
C THR A 472 -6.12 9.34 -38.42
N LYS A 473 -5.07 9.83 -37.74
CA LYS A 473 -3.76 9.19 -37.66
C LYS A 473 -3.75 8.23 -36.48
N LYS A 474 -3.61 6.93 -36.77
CA LYS A 474 -3.56 5.85 -35.77
C LYS A 474 -2.63 6.17 -34.60
N PHE A 475 -1.38 6.53 -34.87
CA PHE A 475 -0.40 6.84 -33.83
C PHE A 475 -0.81 8.03 -32.94
N LEU A 476 -1.34 9.10 -33.53
CA LEU A 476 -1.84 10.25 -32.79
C LEU A 476 -3.07 9.90 -31.93
N GLY A 477 -3.90 8.94 -32.38
CA GLY A 477 -5.02 8.41 -31.60
C GLY A 477 -4.56 7.79 -30.28
N HIS A 478 -3.54 6.92 -30.34
CA HIS A 478 -2.95 6.33 -29.13
C HIS A 478 -2.37 7.40 -28.19
N VAL A 479 -1.57 8.32 -28.74
CA VAL A 479 -0.94 9.40 -27.95
C VAL A 479 -2.00 10.24 -27.23
N VAL A 480 -3.09 10.62 -27.91
CA VAL A 480 -4.14 11.44 -27.28
C VAL A 480 -4.92 10.65 -26.24
N ALA A 481 -5.25 9.37 -26.49
CA ALA A 481 -5.95 8.55 -25.49
C ALA A 481 -5.11 8.36 -24.22
N ILE A 482 -3.81 8.10 -24.37
CA ILE A 482 -2.87 8.00 -23.25
C ILE A 482 -2.71 9.36 -22.56
N ALA A 483 -2.62 10.46 -23.32
CA ALA A 483 -2.50 11.80 -22.75
C ALA A 483 -3.75 12.23 -21.95
N VAL A 484 -4.95 11.82 -22.35
CA VAL A 484 -6.18 12.05 -21.56
C VAL A 484 -6.07 11.35 -20.21
N TRP A 485 -5.62 10.10 -20.19
CA TRP A 485 -5.45 9.37 -18.93
C TRP A 485 -4.34 9.95 -18.06
N ALA A 486 -3.19 10.31 -18.66
CA ALA A 486 -2.12 10.99 -17.95
C ALA A 486 -2.56 12.36 -17.39
N LEU A 487 -3.45 13.07 -18.10
CA LEU A 487 -4.06 14.29 -17.59
C LEU A 487 -4.97 14.01 -16.39
N LEU A 488 -5.83 12.99 -16.45
CA LEU A 488 -6.70 12.62 -15.32
C LEU A 488 -5.87 12.26 -14.07
N PHE A 489 -4.80 11.49 -14.26
CA PHE A 489 -3.84 11.20 -13.20
C PHE A 489 -3.19 12.49 -12.67
N GLY A 490 -2.70 13.37 -13.55
CA GLY A 490 -2.11 14.64 -13.13
C GLY A 490 -3.09 15.57 -12.41
N LEU A 491 -4.36 15.59 -12.81
CA LEU A 491 -5.39 16.37 -12.10
C LEU A 491 -5.65 15.80 -10.70
N ASN A 492 -5.67 14.48 -10.57
CA ASN A 492 -5.92 13.82 -9.30
C ASN A 492 -4.73 13.90 -8.33
N SER A 493 -3.52 13.68 -8.81
CA SER A 493 -2.33 13.55 -7.95
C SER A 493 -1.44 14.78 -7.88
N LEU A 494 -1.58 15.77 -8.78
CA LEU A 494 -0.74 16.99 -8.79
C LEU A 494 -1.53 18.29 -8.59
N ALA A 495 -2.85 18.25 -8.82
CA ALA A 495 -3.73 19.42 -8.68
C ALA A 495 -4.83 19.19 -7.63
N ASP A 496 -4.71 18.11 -6.84
CA ASP A 496 -5.61 17.72 -5.74
C ASP A 496 -7.10 17.73 -6.11
N ILE A 497 -7.42 17.36 -7.36
CA ILE A 497 -8.80 17.15 -7.81
C ILE A 497 -9.14 15.69 -7.60
N ASP A 498 -9.66 15.34 -6.41
CA ASP A 498 -9.99 13.97 -5.99
C ASP A 498 -11.50 13.66 -6.03
N ASN A 499 -12.33 14.57 -6.55
CA ASN A 499 -13.75 14.31 -6.75
C ASN A 499 -13.99 13.34 -7.93
N ASN A 500 -14.58 12.19 -7.64
CA ASN A 500 -14.83 11.11 -8.59
C ASN A 500 -15.80 11.49 -9.74
N LEU A 501 -16.56 12.60 -9.62
CA LEU A 501 -17.40 13.12 -10.70
C LEU A 501 -16.61 13.79 -11.82
N TYR A 502 -15.41 14.30 -11.54
CA TYR A 502 -14.61 15.02 -12.54
C TYR A 502 -13.62 14.12 -13.28
N LEU A 503 -13.34 12.93 -12.74
CA LEU A 503 -12.32 12.02 -13.23
C LEU A 503 -12.95 10.85 -14.00
N TYR A 504 -12.82 10.83 -15.33
CA TYR A 504 -13.51 9.85 -16.18
C TYR A 504 -13.24 8.40 -15.77
N SER A 505 -14.31 7.64 -15.51
CA SER A 505 -14.29 6.23 -15.07
C SER A 505 -13.79 5.99 -13.63
N TYR A 506 -13.55 7.05 -12.86
CA TYR A 506 -13.29 6.93 -11.42
C TYR A 506 -14.60 6.66 -10.67
N SER A 507 -14.46 6.03 -9.51
CA SER A 507 -15.57 5.70 -8.61
C SER A 507 -15.01 5.49 -7.21
N PRO A 508 -15.83 5.61 -6.16
CA PRO A 508 -15.42 5.33 -4.79
C PRO A 508 -14.72 3.98 -4.68
N SER A 509 -13.70 3.91 -3.82
CA SER A 509 -13.06 2.66 -3.42
C SER A 509 -14.05 1.74 -2.70
N TYR A 510 -13.78 0.44 -2.75
CA TYR A 510 -14.59 -0.58 -2.07
C TYR A 510 -13.71 -1.72 -1.56
N THR A 511 -14.12 -2.32 -0.46
CA THR A 511 -13.47 -3.51 0.14
C THR A 511 -14.51 -4.60 0.27
N VAL A 512 -14.17 -5.80 -0.19
CA VAL A 512 -15.02 -6.99 -0.04
C VAL A 512 -14.66 -7.68 1.27
N SER A 513 -15.67 -7.96 2.11
CA SER A 513 -15.52 -8.68 3.38
C SER A 513 -16.23 -10.03 3.31
N ASP A 514 -15.72 -11.05 3.98
CA ASP A 514 -16.38 -12.33 4.18
C ASP A 514 -17.59 -12.20 5.10
N MET A 515 -17.52 -11.32 6.10
CA MET A 515 -18.65 -11.04 7.01
C MET A 515 -19.75 -10.21 6.33
N ASN A 516 -19.41 -9.14 5.62
CA ASN A 516 -20.36 -8.14 5.13
C ASN A 516 -20.56 -8.13 3.59
N GLY A 517 -19.83 -8.97 2.86
CA GLY A 517 -19.85 -9.00 1.38
C GLY A 517 -19.40 -7.67 0.76
N PHE A 518 -20.10 -7.24 -0.31
CA PHE A 518 -19.96 -5.89 -0.88
C PHE A 518 -20.69 -4.81 -0.07
N GLY A 519 -21.55 -5.23 0.87
CA GLY A 519 -22.29 -4.37 1.79
C GLY A 519 -22.82 -3.09 1.17
N HIS A 520 -22.55 -1.99 1.85
CA HIS A 520 -23.03 -0.65 1.53
C HIS A 520 -22.26 0.06 0.40
N PHE A 521 -21.22 -0.54 -0.17
CA PHE A 521 -20.47 0.06 -1.28
C PHE A 521 -21.21 -0.05 -2.62
N ALA A 522 -21.99 -1.11 -2.81
CA ALA A 522 -22.62 -1.43 -4.10
C ALA A 522 -23.50 -0.30 -4.67
N PRO A 523 -24.36 0.39 -3.88
CA PRO A 523 -25.18 1.49 -4.39
C PRO A 523 -24.35 2.62 -5.02
N ALA A 524 -23.30 3.08 -4.32
CA ALA A 524 -22.42 4.14 -4.79
C ALA A 524 -21.77 3.75 -6.12
N LEU A 525 -21.17 2.55 -6.16
CA LEU A 525 -20.50 2.01 -7.34
C LEU A 525 -21.43 1.97 -8.54
N LEU A 526 -22.65 1.44 -8.39
CA LEU A 526 -23.63 1.33 -9.48
C LEU A 526 -24.03 2.70 -10.04
N TRP A 527 -24.20 3.73 -9.19
CA TRP A 527 -24.49 5.09 -9.66
C TRP A 527 -23.33 5.70 -10.43
N PHE A 528 -22.10 5.62 -9.90
CA PHE A 528 -20.91 6.10 -10.60
C PHE A 528 -20.65 5.36 -11.92
N LYS A 529 -20.87 4.03 -11.96
CA LYS A 529 -20.77 3.27 -13.22
C LYS A 529 -21.85 3.70 -14.22
N THR A 530 -23.09 3.90 -13.77
CA THR A 530 -24.18 4.37 -14.65
C THR A 530 -23.88 5.76 -15.22
N TYR A 531 -23.38 6.67 -14.39
CA TYR A 531 -22.93 8.01 -14.79
C TYR A 531 -21.85 7.95 -15.87
N TRP A 532 -20.76 7.20 -15.64
CA TRP A 532 -19.66 7.11 -16.60
C TRP A 532 -19.99 6.31 -17.86
N LEU A 533 -20.87 5.28 -17.76
CA LEU A 533 -21.38 4.58 -18.94
C LEU A 533 -22.27 5.49 -19.79
N ALA A 534 -23.10 6.34 -19.19
CA ALA A 534 -23.90 7.33 -19.93
C ALA A 534 -22.98 8.34 -20.64
N CYS A 535 -21.94 8.83 -19.96
CA CYS A 535 -20.91 9.69 -20.55
C CYS A 535 -20.18 9.00 -21.72
N GLY A 536 -19.70 7.77 -21.51
CA GLY A 536 -19.04 6.97 -22.54
C GLY A 536 -19.95 6.67 -23.73
N ALA A 537 -21.24 6.43 -23.49
CA ALA A 537 -22.21 6.22 -24.54
C ALA A 537 -22.43 7.50 -25.37
N LEU A 538 -22.47 8.69 -24.74
CA LEU A 538 -22.47 9.98 -25.45
C LEU A 538 -21.25 10.10 -26.35
N LEU A 539 -20.06 9.86 -25.79
CA LEU A 539 -18.80 9.89 -26.53
C LEU A 539 -18.82 8.91 -27.72
N THR A 540 -19.39 7.73 -27.54
CA THR A 540 -19.49 6.70 -28.59
C THR A 540 -20.45 7.12 -29.71
N VAL A 541 -21.60 7.74 -29.39
CA VAL A 541 -22.52 8.28 -30.40
C VAL A 541 -21.87 9.44 -31.16
N ILE A 542 -21.17 10.34 -30.46
CA ILE A 542 -20.40 11.41 -31.10
C ILE A 542 -19.32 10.82 -32.00
N GLY A 543 -18.56 9.82 -31.51
CA GLY A 543 -17.55 9.09 -32.27
C GLY A 543 -18.12 8.51 -33.57
N TYR A 544 -19.28 7.88 -33.51
CA TYR A 544 -20.00 7.37 -34.69
C TYR A 544 -20.30 8.46 -35.74
N LEU A 545 -20.72 9.66 -35.32
CA LEU A 545 -20.99 10.78 -36.23
C LEU A 545 -19.72 11.19 -36.99
N PHE A 546 -18.57 11.20 -36.31
CA PHE A 546 -17.28 11.56 -36.88
C PHE A 546 -16.53 10.41 -37.57
N TRP A 547 -17.01 9.17 -37.45
CA TRP A 547 -16.29 8.01 -37.94
C TRP A 547 -16.12 8.00 -39.47
N LYS A 548 -14.87 7.85 -39.93
CA LYS A 548 -14.49 7.88 -41.34
C LYS A 548 -14.50 6.47 -41.95
N ARG A 549 -15.24 6.29 -43.05
CA ARG A 549 -15.23 5.08 -43.90
C ARG A 549 -14.73 5.45 -45.31
N GLY A 550 -13.77 4.69 -45.85
CA GLY A 550 -13.17 4.92 -47.18
C GLY A 550 -12.10 6.02 -47.26
N THR A 551 -11.72 6.39 -48.48
CA THR A 551 -10.67 7.36 -48.80
C THR A 551 -11.25 8.77 -49.06
N ASP A 552 -10.69 9.73 -48.33
CA ASP A 552 -10.88 11.20 -48.40
C ASP A 552 -12.15 11.91 -47.91
N SER A 553 -11.90 12.77 -46.91
CA SER A 553 -12.66 13.98 -46.62
C SER A 553 -11.85 14.83 -45.62
N GLY A 554 -11.46 16.07 -45.98
CA GLY A 554 -10.80 17.00 -45.05
C GLY A 554 -11.69 17.39 -43.85
N ARG A 555 -11.17 18.19 -42.90
CA ARG A 555 -11.90 18.59 -41.66
C ARG A 555 -13.33 19.12 -41.95
N LYS A 556 -13.50 19.95 -42.99
CA LYS A 556 -14.81 20.51 -43.41
C LYS A 556 -15.82 19.44 -43.84
N ALA A 557 -15.38 18.49 -44.66
CA ALA A 557 -16.25 17.43 -45.17
C ALA A 557 -16.63 16.42 -44.08
N ARG A 558 -15.80 16.23 -43.05
CA ARG A 558 -16.18 15.46 -41.85
C ARG A 558 -17.31 16.11 -41.06
N TRP A 559 -17.28 17.43 -40.92
CA TRP A 559 -18.37 18.17 -40.28
C TRP A 559 -19.67 18.06 -41.08
N GLN A 560 -19.59 18.12 -42.41
CA GLN A 560 -20.74 17.90 -43.29
C GLN A 560 -21.29 16.47 -43.19
N LEU A 561 -20.42 15.45 -43.11
CA LEU A 561 -20.81 14.06 -42.87
C LEU A 561 -21.45 13.85 -41.49
N ALA A 562 -20.93 14.51 -40.46
CA ALA A 562 -21.52 14.46 -39.12
C ALA A 562 -22.93 15.08 -39.14
N LYS A 563 -23.11 16.24 -39.79
CA LYS A 563 -24.42 16.87 -40.00
C LYS A 563 -25.38 15.97 -40.78
N SER A 564 -24.94 15.32 -41.86
CA SER A 564 -25.81 14.45 -42.64
C SER A 564 -26.21 13.16 -41.90
N ARG A 565 -25.39 12.70 -40.95
CA ARG A 565 -25.69 11.56 -40.06
C ARG A 565 -26.52 11.94 -38.83
N MET A 566 -26.67 13.24 -38.56
CA MET A 566 -27.47 13.77 -37.46
C MET A 566 -28.96 13.72 -37.84
N ASN A 567 -29.61 12.59 -37.56
CA ASN A 567 -31.07 12.44 -37.71
C ASN A 567 -31.76 12.50 -36.34
N TRP A 568 -33.09 12.60 -36.34
CA TRP A 568 -33.89 12.71 -35.11
C TRP A 568 -33.62 11.57 -34.11
N LYS A 569 -33.27 10.37 -34.59
CA LYS A 569 -32.92 9.24 -33.71
C LYS A 569 -31.58 9.45 -33.03
N SER A 570 -30.55 9.91 -33.76
CA SER A 570 -29.25 10.25 -33.18
C SER A 570 -29.39 11.39 -32.17
N ILE A 571 -30.20 12.40 -32.47
CA ILE A 571 -30.51 13.51 -31.54
C ILE A 571 -31.24 13.00 -30.30
N GLY A 572 -32.29 12.19 -30.49
CA GLY A 572 -33.03 11.58 -29.38
C GLY A 572 -32.15 10.73 -28.47
N SER A 573 -31.23 9.94 -29.03
CA SER A 573 -30.24 9.19 -28.26
C SER A 573 -29.28 10.08 -27.48
N LEU A 574 -28.76 11.16 -28.11
CA LEU A 574 -27.88 12.12 -27.42
C LEU A 574 -28.61 12.84 -26.28
N VAL A 575 -29.84 13.29 -26.50
CA VAL A 575 -30.66 13.96 -25.47
C VAL A 575 -30.96 13.00 -24.33
N LEU A 576 -31.38 11.77 -24.62
CA LEU A 576 -31.67 10.77 -23.59
C LEU A 576 -30.43 10.47 -22.73
N LEU A 577 -29.28 10.20 -23.37
CA LEU A 577 -28.05 9.90 -22.66
C LEU A 577 -27.55 11.12 -21.86
N LEU A 578 -27.76 12.34 -22.36
CA LEU A 578 -27.43 13.57 -21.65
C LEU A 578 -28.31 13.76 -20.42
N VAL A 579 -29.61 13.46 -20.52
CA VAL A 579 -30.54 13.50 -19.37
C VAL A 579 -30.13 12.47 -18.32
N ILE A 580 -29.75 11.25 -18.72
CA ILE A 580 -29.25 10.23 -17.79
C ILE A 580 -27.94 10.69 -17.14
N PHE A 581 -26.99 11.20 -17.93
CA PHE A 581 -25.70 11.68 -17.43
C PHE A 581 -25.86 12.83 -16.43
N ILE A 582 -26.66 13.85 -16.75
CA ILE A 582 -26.91 14.98 -15.84
C ILE A 582 -27.73 14.55 -14.64
N GLY A 583 -28.77 13.73 -14.82
CA GLY A 583 -29.63 13.26 -13.72
C GLY A 583 -28.87 12.40 -12.71
N THR A 584 -28.06 11.46 -13.18
CA THR A 584 -27.18 10.66 -12.31
C THR A 584 -26.08 11.50 -11.68
N GLY A 585 -25.47 12.44 -12.43
CA GLY A 585 -24.47 13.36 -11.89
C GLY A 585 -25.03 14.27 -10.79
N ALA A 586 -26.25 14.79 -10.96
CA ALA A 586 -26.93 15.61 -9.94
C ALA A 586 -27.25 14.80 -8.68
N PHE A 587 -27.68 13.55 -8.85
CA PHE A 587 -27.95 12.65 -7.72
C PHE A 587 -26.66 12.27 -6.96
N ILE A 588 -25.58 11.95 -7.67
CA ILE A 588 -24.27 11.70 -7.07
C ILE A 588 -23.80 12.95 -6.33
N ASN A 589 -23.82 14.13 -6.97
CA ASN A 589 -23.38 15.37 -6.32
C ASN A 589 -24.21 15.71 -5.08
N HIS A 590 -25.51 15.41 -5.07
CA HIS A 590 -26.33 15.57 -3.87
C HIS A 590 -25.87 14.63 -2.74
N ASN A 591 -25.56 13.37 -3.04
CA ASN A 591 -25.06 12.42 -2.05
C ASN A 591 -23.66 12.78 -1.53
N THR A 592 -22.73 13.10 -2.43
CA THR A 592 -21.33 13.35 -2.08
C THR A 592 -21.13 14.73 -1.45
N THR A 593 -21.73 15.76 -2.02
CA THR A 593 -21.45 17.17 -1.68
C THR A 593 -22.49 17.74 -0.72
N THR A 594 -23.78 17.42 -0.89
CA THR A 594 -24.84 17.96 0.00
C THR A 594 -25.03 17.12 1.27
N ILE A 595 -25.13 15.79 1.15
CA ILE A 595 -25.38 14.90 2.30
C ILE A 595 -24.08 14.61 3.06
N ASN A 596 -23.02 14.23 2.36
CA ASN A 596 -21.76 13.79 2.97
C ASN A 596 -20.68 14.88 3.04
N LYS A 597 -20.97 16.12 2.60
CA LYS A 597 -20.06 17.28 2.67
C LYS A 597 -18.62 16.93 2.29
N TYR A 598 -18.42 16.41 1.08
CA TYR A 598 -17.09 16.17 0.52
C TYR A 598 -16.18 17.39 0.71
N ARG A 599 -14.95 17.12 1.16
CA ARG A 599 -13.88 18.09 1.36
C ARG A 599 -12.64 17.59 0.66
N THR A 600 -11.85 18.49 0.12
CA THR A 600 -10.51 18.16 -0.39
C THR A 600 -9.53 18.01 0.78
N ASP A 601 -8.37 17.39 0.51
CA ASP A 601 -7.30 17.26 1.51
C ASP A 601 -6.85 18.64 2.04
N ASP A 602 -6.68 19.63 1.16
CA ASP A 602 -6.40 21.01 1.51
C ASP A 602 -7.44 21.63 2.46
N GLU A 603 -8.73 21.41 2.21
CA GLU A 603 -9.81 21.89 3.09
C GLU A 603 -9.78 21.19 4.46
N GLY A 604 -9.35 19.92 4.50
CA GLY A 604 -9.10 19.17 5.73
C GLY A 604 -7.98 19.80 6.56
N THR A 605 -6.82 20.06 5.95
CA THR A 605 -5.65 20.68 6.58
C THR A 605 -5.97 22.10 7.08
N ILE A 606 -6.67 22.91 6.28
CA ILE A 606 -7.18 24.23 6.72
C ILE A 606 -8.13 24.09 7.91
N GLY A 607 -9.01 23.09 7.89
CA GLY A 607 -9.94 22.81 8.98
C GLY A 607 -9.22 22.51 10.31
N GLN A 608 -8.14 21.74 10.27
CA GLN A 608 -7.29 21.45 11.44
C GLN A 608 -6.54 22.70 11.93
N ALA A 609 -6.00 23.51 11.00
CA ALA A 609 -5.34 24.77 11.36
C ALA A 609 -6.32 25.74 12.06
N ASP A 610 -7.52 25.89 11.51
CA ASP A 610 -8.55 26.76 12.08
C ASP A 610 -9.05 26.25 13.43
N TYR A 611 -9.16 24.93 13.61
CA TYR A 611 -9.50 24.30 14.88
C TYR A 611 -8.51 24.71 15.97
N GLU A 612 -7.21 24.55 15.70
CA GLU A 612 -6.15 24.91 16.65
C GLU A 612 -6.18 26.42 16.95
N LYS A 613 -6.26 27.28 15.92
CA LYS A 613 -6.28 28.74 16.09
C LYS A 613 -7.46 29.24 16.93
N GLU A 614 -8.65 28.67 16.73
CA GLU A 614 -9.87 29.16 17.39
C GLU A 614 -10.11 28.55 18.78
N LEU A 615 -9.69 27.30 18.97
CA LEU A 615 -10.04 26.48 20.14
C LEU A 615 -8.86 26.16 21.08
N ALA A 616 -7.59 26.34 20.69
CA ALA A 616 -6.45 26.02 21.57
C ALA A 616 -6.43 26.79 22.89
N LYS A 617 -7.15 27.93 22.99
CA LYS A 617 -7.36 28.64 24.27
C LYS A 617 -8.14 27.83 25.32
N TYR A 618 -8.80 26.75 24.91
CA TYR A 618 -9.51 25.82 25.77
C TYR A 618 -8.70 24.56 26.05
N ASP A 619 -7.44 24.50 25.61
CA ASP A 619 -6.54 23.40 25.94
C ASP A 619 -6.37 23.31 27.48
N ARG A 620 -6.47 22.08 28.01
CA ARG A 620 -6.26 21.74 29.43
C ARG A 620 -7.13 22.48 30.46
N ILE A 621 -8.27 23.02 30.06
CA ILE A 621 -9.25 23.55 31.03
C ILE A 621 -9.77 22.42 31.92
N ALA A 622 -10.05 22.71 33.20
CA ALA A 622 -10.62 21.73 34.11
C ALA A 622 -12.00 21.25 33.61
N GLN A 623 -12.18 19.94 33.50
CA GLN A 623 -13.44 19.27 33.15
C GLN A 623 -13.75 18.16 34.19
N PRO A 624 -15.03 17.83 34.42
CA PRO A 624 -15.40 16.79 35.37
C PRO A 624 -15.03 15.41 34.83
N LYS A 625 -14.66 14.48 35.71
CA LYS A 625 -14.26 13.11 35.36
C LYS A 625 -15.44 12.15 35.43
N VAL A 626 -15.62 11.30 34.43
CA VAL A 626 -16.63 10.21 34.46
C VAL A 626 -16.22 9.14 35.48
N ILE A 627 -17.18 8.60 36.25
CA ILE A 627 -16.98 7.53 37.24
C ILE A 627 -17.97 6.36 37.13
N ASP A 628 -19.13 6.54 36.49
CA ASP A 628 -20.12 5.48 36.24
C ASP A 628 -20.82 5.73 34.92
N ILE A 629 -21.04 4.65 34.16
CA ILE A 629 -21.74 4.67 32.88
C ILE A 629 -22.84 3.62 32.87
N LYS A 630 -24.05 4.08 32.55
CA LYS A 630 -25.17 3.21 32.19
C LYS A 630 -25.58 3.45 30.76
N LEU A 631 -25.52 2.41 29.94
CA LEU A 631 -25.74 2.51 28.51
C LEU A 631 -26.93 1.66 28.04
N LYS A 632 -27.74 2.20 27.13
CA LYS A 632 -28.75 1.47 26.37
C LYS A 632 -28.53 1.75 24.89
N ALA A 633 -28.07 0.74 24.13
CA ALA A 633 -27.83 0.84 22.69
C ALA A 633 -28.84 -0.01 21.92
N ASP A 634 -29.52 0.61 20.96
CA ASP A 634 -30.35 -0.09 19.98
C ASP A 634 -29.67 -0.01 18.61
N LEU A 635 -29.01 -1.10 18.20
CA LEU A 635 -28.31 -1.20 16.92
C LEU A 635 -29.27 -1.68 15.83
N ILE A 636 -29.34 -0.99 14.69
CA ILE A 636 -30.19 -1.34 13.56
C ILE A 636 -29.28 -1.56 12.33
N PRO A 637 -28.51 -2.68 12.29
CA PRO A 637 -27.55 -2.97 11.22
C PRO A 637 -28.15 -2.86 9.81
N GLU A 638 -29.39 -3.33 9.63
CA GLU A 638 -30.14 -3.34 8.39
C GLU A 638 -30.36 -1.93 7.79
N GLU A 639 -30.47 -0.92 8.65
CA GLU A 639 -30.59 0.49 8.27
C GLU A 639 -29.28 1.26 8.43
N ARG A 640 -28.21 0.59 8.90
CA ARG A 640 -26.92 1.19 9.27
C ARG A 640 -27.10 2.37 10.23
N ALA A 641 -27.93 2.14 11.25
CA ALA A 641 -28.27 3.13 12.27
C ALA A 641 -28.10 2.58 13.69
N ALA A 642 -27.95 3.47 14.66
CA ALA A 642 -27.92 3.14 16.07
C ALA A 642 -28.56 4.27 16.89
N ASN A 643 -29.36 3.91 17.89
CA ASN A 643 -29.88 4.84 18.88
C ASN A 643 -29.32 4.47 20.24
N ILE A 644 -28.49 5.33 20.83
CA ILE A 644 -27.80 5.03 22.08
C ILE A 644 -28.14 6.11 23.10
N SER A 645 -28.67 5.68 24.24
CA SER A 645 -28.90 6.52 25.42
C SER A 645 -27.92 6.11 26.51
N SER A 646 -27.22 7.09 27.07
CA SER A 646 -26.25 6.90 28.14
C SER A 646 -26.52 7.83 29.32
N VAL A 647 -26.20 7.35 30.51
CA VAL A 647 -26.18 8.12 31.75
C VAL A 647 -24.76 8.07 32.27
N PHE A 648 -24.10 9.23 32.28
CA PHE A 648 -22.77 9.43 32.83
C PHE A 648 -22.90 10.06 34.20
N LYS A 649 -22.30 9.44 35.22
CA LYS A 649 -22.05 10.08 36.51
C LYS A 649 -20.66 10.67 36.49
N MET A 650 -20.54 11.95 36.80
CA MET A 650 -19.29 12.71 36.70
C MET A 650 -19.00 13.40 38.02
N VAL A 651 -17.72 13.58 38.34
CA VAL A 651 -17.25 14.22 39.58
C VAL A 651 -16.16 15.24 39.27
N ASN A 652 -16.19 16.38 39.95
CA ASN A 652 -15.07 17.32 39.88
C ASN A 652 -13.91 16.82 40.77
N LYS A 653 -12.93 16.14 40.17
CA LYS A 653 -11.71 15.69 40.87
C LYS A 653 -10.61 16.77 40.94
N THR A 654 -10.86 17.95 40.38
CA THR A 654 -9.88 19.04 40.35
C THR A 654 -9.96 19.89 41.61
N ASN A 655 -8.97 20.75 41.83
CA ASN A 655 -8.97 21.73 42.94
C ASN A 655 -9.64 23.05 42.58
N GLU A 656 -10.25 23.15 41.38
CA GLU A 656 -10.87 24.37 40.86
C GLU A 656 -12.38 24.16 40.68
N THR A 657 -13.16 25.24 40.77
CA THR A 657 -14.59 25.20 40.47
C THR A 657 -14.81 25.13 38.96
N ILE A 658 -15.67 24.23 38.50
CA ILE A 658 -16.00 24.07 37.08
C ILE A 658 -17.36 24.72 36.80
N ASP A 659 -17.34 25.82 36.07
CA ASP A 659 -18.55 26.57 35.70
C ASP A 659 -19.17 26.11 34.37
N GLN A 660 -18.39 25.43 33.51
CA GLN A 660 -18.81 25.09 32.14
C GLN A 660 -18.38 23.68 31.72
N LEU A 661 -19.28 22.97 31.02
CA LEU A 661 -19.02 21.71 30.36
C LEU A 661 -18.71 21.96 28.88
N HIS A 662 -17.53 21.53 28.45
CA HIS A 662 -17.09 21.62 27.06
C HIS A 662 -17.22 20.25 26.42
N LEU A 663 -18.04 20.15 25.37
CA LEU A 663 -18.25 18.92 24.62
C LEU A 663 -17.68 19.07 23.21
N ASN A 664 -16.82 18.13 22.84
CA ASN A 664 -16.21 18.05 21.52
C ASN A 664 -16.75 16.84 20.75
N TRP A 665 -17.57 17.11 19.74
CA TRP A 665 -18.14 16.08 18.85
C TRP A 665 -17.24 15.78 17.65
N GLY A 666 -16.19 16.57 17.45
CA GLY A 666 -15.40 16.60 16.22
C GLY A 666 -16.17 17.23 15.04
N ALA A 667 -15.43 17.52 13.97
CA ALA A 667 -16.04 17.97 12.73
C ALA A 667 -16.99 16.90 12.17
N GLU A 668 -18.05 17.34 11.50
CA GLU A 668 -19.07 16.43 10.95
C GLU A 668 -18.45 15.41 9.97
N GLY A 669 -18.55 14.12 10.33
CA GLY A 669 -18.07 13.00 9.50
C GLY A 669 -19.15 12.31 8.67
N LEU A 670 -18.83 11.09 8.21
CA LEU A 670 -19.74 10.24 7.42
C LEU A 670 -20.91 9.67 8.25
N LEU A 671 -20.67 9.33 9.51
CA LEU A 671 -21.71 8.88 10.44
C LEU A 671 -22.43 10.12 10.97
N LYS A 672 -23.69 10.32 10.57
CA LYS A 672 -24.48 11.48 10.96
C LYS A 672 -25.04 11.25 12.36
N LYS A 673 -24.61 12.05 13.33
CA LYS A 673 -25.04 12.00 14.72
C LYS A 673 -26.04 13.13 15.02
N GLU A 674 -27.10 12.80 15.74
CA GLU A 674 -28.14 13.73 16.20
C GLU A 674 -28.37 13.51 17.70
N VAL A 675 -28.31 14.58 18.48
CA VAL A 675 -28.58 14.53 19.92
C VAL A 675 -30.09 14.54 20.14
N THR A 676 -30.64 13.41 20.59
CA THR A 676 -32.08 13.23 20.84
C THR A 676 -32.49 13.63 22.25
N GLU A 677 -31.56 13.55 23.21
CA GLU A 677 -31.79 13.95 24.60
C GLU A 677 -30.47 14.47 25.18
N PHE A 678 -30.52 15.58 25.93
CA PHE A 678 -29.36 16.05 26.69
C PHE A 678 -29.81 16.75 27.96
N LEU A 679 -29.54 16.12 29.11
CA LEU A 679 -29.96 16.59 30.43
C LEU A 679 -28.78 16.53 31.41
N ILE A 680 -28.65 17.54 32.26
CA ILE A 680 -27.77 17.57 33.43
C ILE A 680 -28.66 17.76 34.66
N GLU A 681 -28.59 16.85 35.62
CA GLU A 681 -29.49 16.83 36.80
C GLU A 681 -30.98 16.92 36.42
N GLY A 682 -31.36 16.23 35.34
CA GLY A 682 -32.73 16.20 34.82
C GLY A 682 -33.21 17.48 34.13
N LYS A 683 -32.33 18.46 33.91
CA LYS A 683 -32.65 19.73 33.22
C LYS A 683 -31.85 19.86 31.93
N THR A 684 -32.44 20.48 30.92
CA THR A 684 -31.71 20.83 29.69
C THR A 684 -30.65 21.89 30.02
N PRO A 685 -29.35 21.61 29.77
CA PRO A 685 -28.31 22.58 30.07
C PRO A 685 -28.36 23.77 29.10
N LYS A 686 -27.95 24.93 29.59
CA LYS A 686 -27.95 26.17 28.79
C LYS A 686 -26.71 26.19 27.91
N LEU A 687 -26.91 26.21 26.59
CA LEU A 687 -25.83 26.40 25.61
C LEU A 687 -25.32 27.84 25.68
N SER A 688 -24.03 28.00 25.96
CA SER A 688 -23.36 29.28 26.13
C SER A 688 -22.65 29.69 24.85
N LYS A 689 -21.99 28.75 24.18
CA LYS A 689 -21.29 28.97 22.93
C LYS A 689 -21.22 27.71 22.08
N GLU A 690 -21.30 27.89 20.76
CA GLU A 690 -21.18 26.80 19.79
C GLU A 690 -20.22 27.20 18.67
N TYR A 691 -19.37 26.26 18.28
CA TYR A 691 -18.48 26.31 17.13
C TYR A 691 -18.85 25.16 16.18
N ASP A 692 -19.91 25.37 15.41
CA ASP A 692 -20.52 24.34 14.55
C ASP A 692 -19.52 23.69 13.57
N LYS A 693 -18.58 24.47 13.01
CA LYS A 693 -17.53 23.98 12.09
C LYS A 693 -16.69 22.85 12.69
N PHE A 694 -16.47 22.88 14.00
CA PHE A 694 -15.61 21.95 14.74
C PHE A 694 -16.39 20.94 15.58
N GLY A 695 -17.72 21.08 15.65
CA GLY A 695 -18.55 20.29 16.57
C GLY A 695 -18.26 20.56 18.04
N TYR A 696 -17.81 21.77 18.40
CA TYR A 696 -17.44 22.13 19.77
C TYR A 696 -18.52 22.98 20.44
N ARG A 697 -19.04 22.54 21.58
CA ARG A 697 -20.16 23.18 22.29
C ARG A 697 -19.86 23.36 23.77
N ILE A 698 -20.22 24.52 24.31
CA ILE A 698 -19.98 24.90 25.71
C ILE A 698 -21.30 25.15 26.40
N TYR A 699 -21.52 24.49 27.55
CA TYR A 699 -22.74 24.56 28.33
C TYR A 699 -22.45 25.04 29.77
N ASP A 700 -23.31 25.91 30.32
CA ASP A 700 -23.16 26.39 31.70
C ASP A 700 -23.63 25.32 32.72
N PHE A 701 -22.86 25.12 33.79
CA PHE A 701 -23.31 24.45 35.00
C PHE A 701 -24.05 25.45 35.91
N ASN A 702 -25.23 25.06 36.42
CA ASN A 702 -26.00 25.89 37.35
C ASN A 702 -26.66 25.02 38.44
N PRO A 703 -26.11 24.99 39.67
CA PRO A 703 -24.91 25.70 40.13
C PRO A 703 -23.60 25.17 39.51
N PRO A 704 -22.49 25.94 39.54
CA PRO A 704 -21.15 25.42 39.24
C PRO A 704 -20.76 24.23 40.10
N LEU A 705 -19.88 23.36 39.59
CA LEU A 705 -19.39 22.19 40.31
C LEU A 705 -18.16 22.58 41.14
N VAL A 706 -18.27 22.59 42.46
CA VAL A 706 -17.11 22.78 43.33
C VAL A 706 -16.29 21.47 43.44
N PRO A 707 -15.01 21.51 43.85
CA PRO A 707 -14.22 20.30 44.05
C PRO A 707 -14.95 19.24 44.89
N GLY A 708 -15.02 18.01 44.37
CA GLY A 708 -15.73 16.87 44.97
C GLY A 708 -17.22 16.77 44.63
N ASP A 709 -17.84 17.79 44.03
CA ASP A 709 -19.24 17.71 43.61
C ASP A 709 -19.43 16.66 42.51
N THR A 710 -20.57 15.98 42.57
CA THR A 710 -20.97 14.94 41.62
C THR A 710 -22.24 15.36 40.89
N VAL A 711 -22.29 15.08 39.58
CA VAL A 711 -23.40 15.42 38.70
C VAL A 711 -23.72 14.27 37.76
N THR A 712 -24.98 14.17 37.32
CA THR A 712 -25.46 13.17 36.36
C THR A 712 -25.80 13.84 35.04
N MET A 713 -25.19 13.34 33.96
CA MET A 713 -25.47 13.72 32.57
C MET A 713 -26.18 12.57 31.86
N LYS A 714 -27.35 12.84 31.29
CA LYS A 714 -28.06 11.91 30.40
C LYS A 714 -27.94 12.40 28.96
N LEU A 715 -27.49 11.54 28.07
CA LEU A 715 -27.24 11.85 26.67
C LEU A 715 -27.88 10.78 25.77
N GLY A 716 -28.74 11.19 24.85
CA GLY A 716 -29.31 10.35 23.80
C GLY A 716 -28.74 10.77 22.45
N VAL A 717 -28.22 9.82 21.68
CA VAL A 717 -27.64 10.05 20.36
C VAL A 717 -28.22 9.05 19.37
N ALA A 718 -28.84 9.56 18.31
CA ALA A 718 -29.20 8.79 17.13
C ALA A 718 -28.11 8.97 16.07
N ALA A 719 -27.63 7.88 15.49
CA ALA A 719 -26.61 7.91 14.46
C ALA A 719 -27.03 7.07 13.25
N SER A 720 -26.76 7.55 12.04
CA SER A 720 -27.05 6.80 10.82
C SER A 720 -26.12 7.20 9.67
N TYR A 721 -25.87 6.25 8.76
CA TYR A 721 -25.28 6.59 7.47
C TYR A 721 -26.38 6.99 6.47
N LYS A 722 -26.19 8.13 5.82
CA LYS A 722 -27.15 8.67 4.83
C LYS A 722 -26.50 8.78 3.46
N GLY A 723 -27.17 8.25 2.44
CA GLY A 723 -26.65 8.27 1.07
C GLY A 723 -25.32 7.52 0.92
N PHE A 724 -24.42 8.05 0.09
CA PHE A 724 -23.06 7.54 -0.08
C PHE A 724 -22.03 8.67 -0.28
N PRO A 725 -20.78 8.50 0.19
CA PRO A 725 -19.75 9.52 0.06
C PRO A 725 -18.99 9.47 -1.28
N ASN A 726 -18.12 10.46 -1.52
CA ASN A 726 -17.19 10.45 -2.65
C ASN A 726 -16.12 9.36 -2.47
N GLU A 727 -15.63 9.18 -1.24
CA GLU A 727 -14.66 8.16 -0.82
C GLU A 727 -14.90 7.79 0.66
N GLY A 728 -14.28 6.70 1.11
CA GLY A 728 -14.28 6.27 2.51
C GLY A 728 -15.15 5.05 2.80
N SER A 729 -14.80 4.31 3.86
CA SER A 729 -15.44 3.04 4.19
C SER A 729 -16.79 3.20 4.89
N GLY A 730 -16.97 4.17 5.78
CA GLY A 730 -18.19 4.29 6.60
C GLY A 730 -18.50 3.02 7.41
N SER A 731 -17.51 2.42 8.05
CA SER A 731 -17.59 1.05 8.59
C SER A 731 -18.13 0.91 10.01
N GLY A 732 -18.49 1.99 10.71
CA GLY A 732 -18.90 1.90 12.12
C GLY A 732 -20.17 1.08 12.36
N ILE A 733 -21.14 1.16 11.45
CA ILE A 733 -22.39 0.40 11.48
C ILE A 733 -22.62 -0.21 10.10
N VAL A 734 -22.60 -1.54 10.05
CA VAL A 734 -22.69 -2.34 8.82
C VAL A 734 -23.63 -3.53 9.04
N TYR A 735 -24.08 -4.15 7.95
CA TYR A 735 -25.10 -5.19 8.00
C TYR A 735 -24.68 -6.39 8.84
N ASN A 736 -23.40 -6.78 8.81
CA ASN A 736 -22.84 -7.83 9.66
C ASN A 736 -21.42 -7.43 10.10
N GLY A 737 -21.19 -7.29 11.41
CA GLY A 737 -19.91 -6.83 11.96
C GLY A 737 -19.88 -5.34 12.30
N THR A 738 -20.94 -4.82 12.92
CA THR A 738 -20.96 -3.47 13.51
C THR A 738 -19.91 -3.37 14.62
N PHE A 739 -19.12 -2.30 14.59
CA PHE A 739 -18.08 -2.02 15.57
C PHE A 739 -18.06 -0.52 15.89
N LEU A 740 -18.46 -0.18 17.12
CA LEU A 740 -18.41 1.16 17.68
C LEU A 740 -17.52 1.16 18.93
N ASN A 741 -16.93 2.31 19.25
CA ASN A 741 -16.20 2.54 20.49
C ASN A 741 -16.75 3.77 21.23
N ASP A 742 -16.13 4.15 22.33
CA ASP A 742 -16.48 5.31 23.15
C ASP A 742 -16.48 6.64 22.37
N GLY A 743 -15.70 6.76 21.29
CA GLY A 743 -15.73 7.88 20.33
C GLY A 743 -17.06 8.07 19.57
N PHE A 744 -18.05 7.20 19.82
CA PHE A 744 -19.44 7.46 19.45
C PHE A 744 -20.00 8.70 20.18
N PHE A 745 -19.61 8.92 21.43
CA PHE A 745 -19.98 10.07 22.26
C PHE A 745 -18.98 11.23 22.11
N PRO A 746 -19.34 12.46 22.55
CA PRO A 746 -18.37 13.56 22.57
C PRO A 746 -17.35 13.36 23.67
N SER A 747 -16.10 13.77 23.43
CA SER A 747 -15.11 13.91 24.50
C SER A 747 -15.30 15.22 25.24
N PHE A 748 -14.68 15.38 26.42
CA PHE A 748 -14.69 16.64 27.14
C PHE A 748 -13.51 17.52 26.72
N GLY A 749 -13.73 18.84 26.71
CA GLY A 749 -12.67 19.80 26.44
C GLY A 749 -12.11 19.76 25.01
N TYR A 750 -10.95 20.41 24.85
CA TYR A 750 -10.20 20.50 23.59
C TYR A 750 -9.43 19.21 23.32
N SER A 751 -9.31 18.79 22.05
CA SER A 751 -8.59 17.58 21.66
C SER A 751 -7.33 17.90 20.85
N PRO A 752 -6.13 17.74 21.42
CA PRO A 752 -4.86 17.93 20.71
C PRO A 752 -4.67 17.00 19.51
N ASN A 753 -5.36 15.85 19.46
CA ASN A 753 -5.29 14.88 18.36
C ASN A 753 -5.82 15.41 17.01
N VAL A 754 -6.54 16.54 17.01
CA VAL A 754 -7.07 17.19 15.80
C VAL A 754 -6.07 18.22 15.22
N GLU A 755 -5.04 18.58 15.98
CA GLU A 755 -4.05 19.58 15.56
C GLU A 755 -3.23 19.13 14.35
N LEU A 756 -2.72 20.11 13.60
CA LEU A 756 -1.79 19.85 12.52
C LEU A 756 -0.48 19.29 13.07
N THR A 757 -0.01 18.19 12.49
CA THR A 757 1.25 17.56 12.89
C THR A 757 2.41 17.98 11.98
N SER A 758 2.22 18.06 10.66
CA SER A 758 3.23 18.46 9.67
C SER A 758 3.86 19.81 9.99
N ASP A 759 5.19 19.87 10.06
CA ASP A 759 5.90 21.12 10.44
C ASP A 759 5.74 22.18 9.33
N GLN A 760 5.62 21.72 8.08
CA GLN A 760 5.40 22.58 6.92
C GLN A 760 4.02 23.20 6.90
N ASP A 761 2.99 22.40 7.15
CA ASP A 761 1.63 22.94 7.21
C ASP A 761 1.49 23.90 8.38
N ARG A 762 2.08 23.56 9.53
CA ARG A 762 2.08 24.46 10.69
C ARG A 762 2.70 25.81 10.34
N LYS A 763 3.85 25.84 9.66
CA LYS A 763 4.45 27.11 9.23
C LYS A 763 3.62 27.83 8.16
N LYS A 764 3.09 27.12 7.15
CA LYS A 764 2.17 27.66 6.12
C LYS A 764 0.95 28.35 6.74
N TYR A 765 0.47 27.85 7.87
CA TYR A 765 -0.68 28.40 8.59
C TYR A 765 -0.29 29.20 9.84
N ASP A 766 0.95 29.68 9.99
CA ASP A 766 1.41 30.52 11.11
C ASP A 766 1.21 29.90 12.51
N LEU A 767 1.31 28.57 12.62
CA LEU A 767 1.28 27.82 13.87
C LEU A 767 2.70 27.54 14.38
N PRO A 768 2.92 27.54 15.71
CA PRO A 768 4.23 27.27 16.29
C PRO A 768 4.66 25.82 16.01
N VAL A 769 5.96 25.58 15.83
CA VAL A 769 6.49 24.22 15.69
C VAL A 769 6.15 23.40 16.94
N LYS A 770 5.66 22.17 16.73
CA LYS A 770 5.27 21.25 17.81
C LYS A 770 6.11 19.99 17.76
N GLU A 771 7.18 19.98 18.55
CA GLU A 771 8.11 18.84 18.65
C GLU A 771 7.48 17.64 19.39
N TYR A 772 6.74 17.93 20.46
CA TYR A 772 6.06 16.95 21.31
C TYR A 772 4.57 17.27 21.42
N GLN A 773 3.74 16.23 21.39
CA GLN A 773 2.31 16.28 21.65
C GLN A 773 2.01 16.21 23.15
N LEU A 774 2.77 15.41 23.89
CA LEU A 774 2.59 15.23 25.33
C LEU A 774 3.56 16.09 26.15
N PRO A 775 3.15 16.51 27.36
CA PRO A 775 4.04 17.22 28.29
C PRO A 775 5.10 16.31 28.89
N GLU A 776 6.09 16.91 29.54
CA GLU A 776 7.18 16.19 30.21
C GLU A 776 6.69 15.29 31.35
N GLN A 777 7.50 14.30 31.73
CA GLN A 777 7.16 13.26 32.71
C GLN A 777 6.92 13.79 34.13
N THR A 778 7.29 15.04 34.41
CA THR A 778 7.06 15.71 35.70
C THR A 778 5.91 16.71 35.67
N ASP A 779 5.22 16.85 34.54
CA ASP A 779 4.12 17.80 34.38
C ASP A 779 2.91 17.44 35.26
N ALA A 780 2.36 18.42 35.96
CA ALA A 780 1.27 18.21 36.92
C ALA A 780 -0.04 17.82 36.23
N TRP A 781 -0.33 18.36 35.05
CA TRP A 781 -1.52 17.97 34.27
C TRP A 781 -1.34 16.57 33.70
N GLY A 782 -0.19 16.29 33.10
CA GLY A 782 0.10 14.98 32.50
C GLY A 782 0.06 13.84 33.51
N THR A 783 0.62 14.04 34.70
CA THR A 783 0.61 13.04 35.79
C THR A 783 -0.76 12.87 36.45
N SER A 784 -1.70 13.79 36.22
CA SER A 784 -3.06 13.74 36.76
C SER A 784 -4.10 13.21 35.77
N ASN A 785 -3.68 12.83 34.56
CA ASN A 785 -4.54 12.29 33.52
C ASN A 785 -3.97 11.00 32.93
N LEU A 786 -4.82 10.14 32.39
CA LEU A 786 -4.42 8.90 31.74
C LEU A 786 -4.09 9.16 30.26
N LEU A 787 -3.17 8.37 29.71
CA LEU A 787 -2.67 8.53 28.34
C LEU A 787 -3.77 8.37 27.28
N PHE A 788 -4.66 7.39 27.47
CA PHE A 788 -5.65 7.02 26.47
C PHE A 788 -6.94 7.86 26.55
N ASN A 789 -7.19 8.51 27.68
CA ASN A 789 -8.30 9.42 27.87
C ASN A 789 -8.04 10.34 29.08
N ASP A 790 -8.48 11.59 28.99
CA ASP A 790 -8.50 12.56 30.09
C ASP A 790 -9.94 12.86 30.58
N ASP A 791 -10.95 12.22 30.01
CA ASP A 791 -12.35 12.34 30.42
C ASP A 791 -12.69 11.53 31.68
N ALA A 792 -11.88 10.53 32.02
CA ALA A 792 -12.11 9.66 33.16
C ALA A 792 -10.80 9.13 33.74
N ASP A 793 -10.92 8.41 34.86
CA ASP A 793 -9.88 7.51 35.35
C ASP A 793 -10.41 6.06 35.16
N TYR A 794 -10.60 5.31 36.25
CA TYR A 794 -11.38 4.07 36.24
C TYR A 794 -12.87 4.35 36.48
N ILE A 795 -13.73 3.59 35.80
CA ILE A 795 -15.19 3.74 35.83
C ILE A 795 -15.90 2.43 36.14
N THR A 796 -17.11 2.53 36.67
CA THR A 796 -18.07 1.42 36.69
C THR A 796 -18.93 1.41 35.41
N PHE A 797 -19.26 0.22 34.90
CA PHE A 797 -19.96 0.07 33.62
C PHE A 797 -21.11 -0.96 33.69
N GLU A 798 -22.28 -0.55 33.21
CA GLU A 798 -23.44 -1.41 33.00
C GLU A 798 -24.13 -1.02 31.69
N GLY A 799 -24.51 -2.00 30.87
CA GLY A 799 -25.10 -1.70 29.57
C GLY A 799 -26.10 -2.72 29.09
N THR A 800 -27.10 -2.27 28.33
CA THR A 800 -28.01 -3.13 27.57
C THR A 800 -27.91 -2.79 26.09
N VAL A 801 -27.69 -3.79 25.25
CA VAL A 801 -27.61 -3.63 23.80
C VAL A 801 -28.68 -4.50 23.14
N SER A 802 -29.36 -3.94 22.13
CA SER A 802 -30.26 -4.68 21.24
C SER A 802 -29.75 -4.68 19.81
N THR A 803 -29.97 -5.77 19.08
CA THR A 803 -29.52 -5.94 17.69
C THR A 803 -30.47 -6.82 16.88
N ALA A 804 -30.13 -7.05 15.62
CA ALA A 804 -30.83 -7.96 14.70
C ALA A 804 -30.96 -9.38 15.30
N PRO A 805 -32.05 -10.11 15.02
CA PRO A 805 -32.36 -11.38 15.68
C PRO A 805 -31.36 -12.50 15.42
N ASP A 806 -30.62 -12.44 14.31
CA ASP A 806 -29.58 -13.39 13.91
C ASP A 806 -28.16 -13.01 14.40
N GLN A 807 -28.03 -11.90 15.15
CA GLN A 807 -26.75 -11.40 15.63
C GLN A 807 -26.60 -11.51 17.15
N ILE A 808 -25.35 -11.60 17.60
CA ILE A 808 -24.96 -11.51 19.00
C ILE A 808 -24.28 -10.15 19.21
N ALA A 809 -24.80 -9.37 20.14
CA ALA A 809 -24.20 -8.10 20.51
C ALA A 809 -23.40 -8.22 21.81
N ILE A 810 -22.23 -7.59 21.81
CA ILE A 810 -21.24 -7.64 22.89
C ILE A 810 -20.99 -6.22 23.41
N LEU A 811 -21.03 -6.10 24.74
CA LEU A 811 -20.55 -4.96 25.52
C LEU A 811 -19.53 -5.44 26.56
N PRO A 812 -18.71 -4.56 27.15
CA PRO A 812 -17.85 -4.92 28.27
C PRO A 812 -18.64 -5.51 29.43
N GLY A 813 -18.03 -6.52 30.07
CA GLY A 813 -18.55 -7.15 31.28
C GLY A 813 -19.22 -8.48 31.06
N TYR A 814 -19.85 -8.95 32.13
CA TYR A 814 -20.41 -10.29 32.20
C TYR A 814 -21.88 -10.25 31.80
N LEU A 815 -22.29 -11.21 30.98
CA LEU A 815 -23.68 -11.33 30.55
C LEU A 815 -24.58 -11.60 31.76
N GLN A 816 -25.53 -10.70 31.99
CA GLN A 816 -26.51 -10.78 33.08
C GLN A 816 -27.82 -11.37 32.58
N LYS A 817 -28.24 -10.99 31.37
CA LYS A 817 -29.52 -11.37 30.79
C LYS A 817 -29.47 -11.34 29.27
N GLU A 818 -30.10 -12.33 28.65
CA GLU A 818 -30.35 -12.41 27.20
C GLU A 818 -31.84 -12.69 26.98
N TRP A 819 -32.49 -11.96 26.07
CA TRP A 819 -33.88 -12.21 25.69
C TRP A 819 -34.20 -11.70 24.29
N GLU A 820 -35.32 -12.16 23.73
CA GLU A 820 -35.87 -11.65 22.48
C GLU A 820 -37.17 -10.90 22.75
N GLU A 821 -37.34 -9.74 22.11
CA GLU A 821 -38.53 -8.91 22.22
C GLU A 821 -38.71 -8.09 20.94
N ASN A 822 -39.95 -7.94 20.45
CA ASN A 822 -40.26 -7.14 19.24
C ASN A 822 -39.41 -7.51 18.00
N GLY A 823 -39.05 -8.79 17.84
CA GLY A 823 -38.24 -9.26 16.71
C GLY A 823 -36.75 -8.88 16.79
N ARG A 824 -36.27 -8.45 17.96
CA ARG A 824 -34.88 -8.05 18.22
C ARG A 824 -34.32 -8.83 19.39
N LYS A 825 -33.00 -8.99 19.42
CA LYS A 825 -32.29 -9.71 20.48
C LYS A 825 -31.61 -8.72 21.42
N TYR A 826 -31.73 -8.92 22.72
CA TYR A 826 -31.27 -8.03 23.77
C TYR A 826 -30.27 -8.73 24.69
N PHE A 827 -29.25 -8.00 25.10
CA PHE A 827 -28.21 -8.47 26.00
C PHE A 827 -27.89 -7.39 27.03
N THR A 828 -27.91 -7.75 28.32
CA THR A 828 -27.47 -6.88 29.41
C THR A 828 -26.13 -7.38 29.94
N TYR A 829 -25.13 -6.50 29.98
CA TYR A 829 -23.80 -6.76 30.52
C TYR A 829 -23.50 -5.83 31.70
N LYS A 830 -22.71 -6.34 32.65
CA LYS A 830 -22.26 -5.55 33.80
C LYS A 830 -20.84 -5.95 34.19
N MET A 831 -19.99 -4.95 34.41
CA MET A 831 -18.66 -5.16 34.98
C MET A 831 -18.75 -5.39 36.49
N GLU A 832 -17.85 -6.24 37.00
CA GLU A 832 -17.60 -6.33 38.44
C GLU A 832 -16.38 -5.48 38.78
N GLY A 833 -16.57 -4.44 39.57
CA GLY A 833 -15.52 -3.46 39.87
C GLY A 833 -15.39 -2.40 38.79
N GLU A 834 -14.27 -1.70 38.82
CA GLU A 834 -13.95 -0.62 37.89
C GLU A 834 -13.15 -1.16 36.68
N MET A 835 -13.27 -0.48 35.55
CA MET A 835 -12.50 -0.69 34.32
C MET A 835 -12.03 0.66 33.78
N ASP A 836 -11.02 0.70 32.91
CA ASP A 836 -10.72 1.95 32.21
C ASP A 836 -11.93 2.44 31.41
N PHE A 837 -12.03 3.76 31.22
CA PHE A 837 -12.96 4.36 30.28
C PHE A 837 -12.52 4.12 28.82
N PHE A 838 -12.65 2.87 28.40
CA PHE A 838 -12.30 2.41 27.07
C PHE A 838 -13.14 1.17 26.76
N TYR A 839 -14.11 1.30 25.84
CA TYR A 839 -15.03 0.21 25.56
C TYR A 839 -15.54 0.19 24.12
N ASN A 840 -15.91 -1.01 23.67
CA ASN A 840 -16.53 -1.24 22.38
C ASN A 840 -17.99 -1.70 22.49
N ILE A 841 -18.73 -1.50 21.40
CA ILE A 841 -20.03 -2.10 21.13
C ILE A 841 -19.88 -2.87 19.82
N SER A 842 -20.03 -4.18 19.87
CA SER A 842 -19.86 -5.04 18.69
C SER A 842 -21.11 -5.87 18.43
N SER A 843 -21.44 -6.10 17.15
CA SER A 843 -22.56 -6.96 16.76
C SER A 843 -22.30 -7.62 15.42
N ALA A 844 -22.40 -8.94 15.39
CA ALA A 844 -22.31 -9.74 14.16
C ALA A 844 -23.06 -11.06 14.32
N ALA A 845 -23.25 -11.76 13.20
CA ALA A 845 -23.72 -13.14 13.16
C ALA A 845 -22.57 -14.08 13.61
N TYR A 846 -22.33 -14.15 14.92
CA TYR A 846 -21.22 -14.92 15.49
C TYR A 846 -21.56 -16.40 15.72
N ALA A 847 -20.63 -17.27 15.34
CA ALA A 847 -20.43 -18.55 16.01
C ALA A 847 -19.51 -18.33 17.22
N VAL A 848 -19.67 -19.13 18.29
CA VAL A 848 -18.92 -18.92 19.53
C VAL A 848 -18.26 -20.21 20.00
N HIS A 849 -16.93 -20.21 20.03
CA HIS A 849 -16.12 -21.27 20.62
C HIS A 849 -15.81 -20.93 22.08
N ARG A 850 -15.88 -21.93 22.98
CA ARG A 850 -15.69 -21.73 24.43
C ARG A 850 -14.73 -22.73 25.02
N GLU A 851 -13.82 -22.21 25.82
CA GLU A 851 -12.79 -22.95 26.54
C GLU A 851 -12.62 -22.38 27.94
N VAL A 852 -11.93 -23.12 28.81
CA VAL A 852 -11.61 -22.63 30.17
C VAL A 852 -10.12 -22.81 30.41
N TRP A 853 -9.47 -21.72 30.80
CA TRP A 853 -8.12 -21.77 31.36
C TRP A 853 -8.20 -22.07 32.86
N THR A 854 -7.35 -22.97 33.34
CA THR A 854 -7.20 -23.26 34.79
C THR A 854 -5.76 -22.97 35.21
N GLY A 855 -5.58 -21.96 36.06
CA GLY A 855 -4.28 -21.54 36.57
C GLY A 855 -3.67 -22.52 37.57
N LYS A 856 -2.37 -22.35 37.86
CA LYS A 856 -1.61 -23.21 38.79
C LYS A 856 -2.20 -23.24 40.21
N LYS A 857 -2.92 -22.21 40.65
CA LYS A 857 -3.58 -22.17 41.97
C LYS A 857 -5.07 -22.52 41.90
N GLY A 858 -5.55 -22.98 40.73
CA GLY A 858 -6.93 -23.38 40.50
C GLY A 858 -7.86 -22.24 40.07
N GLU A 859 -7.33 -21.05 39.77
CA GLU A 859 -8.10 -19.97 39.17
C GLU A 859 -8.72 -20.42 37.84
N LYS A 860 -9.94 -19.97 37.52
CA LYS A 860 -10.60 -20.31 36.25
C LYS A 860 -10.98 -19.05 35.49
N VAL A 861 -10.62 -19.01 34.21
CA VAL A 861 -10.97 -17.92 33.29
C VAL A 861 -11.62 -18.53 32.05
N ASN A 862 -12.81 -18.05 31.70
CA ASN A 862 -13.49 -18.46 30.47
C ASN A 862 -12.81 -17.80 29.27
N ILE A 863 -12.58 -18.56 28.21
CA ILE A 863 -12.09 -18.05 26.94
C ILE A 863 -13.24 -18.20 25.94
N GLU A 864 -13.66 -17.08 25.34
CA GLU A 864 -14.72 -17.10 24.33
C GLU A 864 -14.24 -16.46 23.04
N ILE A 865 -14.35 -17.19 21.94
CA ILE A 865 -13.94 -16.74 20.61
C ILE A 865 -15.21 -16.55 19.78
N PHE A 866 -15.54 -15.31 19.45
CA PHE A 866 -16.67 -14.93 18.61
C PHE A 866 -16.17 -14.69 17.20
N HIS A 867 -16.54 -15.57 16.27
CA HIS A 867 -16.00 -15.58 14.92
C HIS A 867 -17.12 -15.73 13.89
N HIS A 868 -16.83 -15.36 12.65
CA HIS A 868 -17.73 -15.63 11.53
C HIS A 868 -17.89 -17.16 11.36
N PRO A 869 -19.11 -17.69 11.15
CA PRO A 869 -19.36 -19.13 11.15
C PRO A 869 -18.54 -19.97 10.17
N THR A 870 -17.99 -19.35 9.12
CA THR A 870 -17.13 -20.01 8.12
C THR A 870 -15.63 -19.84 8.38
N HIS A 871 -15.23 -19.12 9.43
CA HIS A 871 -13.83 -18.86 9.78
C HIS A 871 -13.41 -19.72 10.96
N ASP A 872 -13.32 -21.03 10.73
CA ASP A 872 -12.92 -22.02 11.73
C ASP A 872 -11.42 -22.37 11.70
N TYR A 873 -10.64 -21.69 10.86
CA TYR A 873 -9.25 -22.06 10.53
C TYR A 873 -8.26 -21.97 11.70
N ASN A 874 -8.27 -20.87 12.46
CA ASN A 874 -7.21 -20.53 13.44
C ASN A 874 -7.71 -20.41 14.88
N ILE A 875 -8.91 -20.90 15.19
CA ILE A 875 -9.53 -20.80 16.53
C ILE A 875 -8.61 -21.38 17.62
N ASP A 876 -8.03 -22.55 17.37
CA ASP A 876 -7.13 -23.21 18.32
C ASP A 876 -5.88 -22.37 18.64
N ARG A 877 -5.38 -21.60 17.66
CA ARG A 877 -4.22 -20.71 17.86
C ARG A 877 -4.57 -19.53 18.77
N PHE A 878 -5.74 -18.92 18.56
CA PHE A 878 -6.26 -17.87 19.45
C PHE A 878 -6.43 -18.38 20.89
N VAL A 879 -7.08 -19.55 21.05
CA VAL A 879 -7.25 -20.19 22.37
C VAL A 879 -5.91 -20.47 23.03
N ASN A 880 -4.95 -21.03 22.28
CA ASN A 880 -3.63 -21.33 22.80
C ASN A 880 -2.87 -20.05 23.18
N GLY A 881 -2.91 -19.00 22.35
CA GLY A 881 -2.34 -17.69 22.66
C GLY A 881 -2.85 -17.15 23.98
N VAL A 882 -4.18 -17.15 24.20
CA VAL A 882 -4.78 -16.71 25.47
C VAL A 882 -4.31 -17.59 26.64
N LYS A 883 -4.38 -18.92 26.52
CA LYS A 883 -3.98 -19.83 27.62
C LYS A 883 -2.51 -19.64 28.03
N LYS A 884 -1.60 -19.58 27.05
CA LYS A 884 -0.16 -19.43 27.30
C LYS A 884 0.21 -18.07 27.86
N SER A 885 -0.47 -17.02 27.40
CA SER A 885 -0.35 -15.68 27.96
C SER A 885 -0.84 -15.61 29.39
N LEU A 886 -2.02 -16.18 29.70
CA LEU A 886 -2.52 -16.22 31.08
C LEU A 886 -1.58 -17.01 32.00
N ASP A 887 -1.02 -18.13 31.53
CA ASP A 887 -0.01 -18.91 32.28
C ASP A 887 1.20 -18.05 32.65
N TYR A 888 1.78 -17.35 31.67
CA TYR A 888 3.01 -16.59 31.85
C TYR A 888 2.77 -15.26 32.62
N PHE A 889 1.78 -14.46 32.22
CA PHE A 889 1.52 -13.15 32.84
C PHE A 889 1.02 -13.28 34.28
N THR A 890 0.20 -14.30 34.58
CA THR A 890 -0.26 -14.56 35.95
C THR A 890 0.90 -14.93 36.88
N GLU A 891 1.87 -15.68 36.38
CA GLU A 891 3.06 -16.10 37.13
C GLU A 891 4.02 -14.93 37.36
N HIS A 892 4.32 -14.16 36.32
CA HIS A 892 5.37 -13.15 36.33
C HIS A 892 4.93 -11.75 36.72
N TYR A 893 3.71 -11.31 36.39
CA TYR A 893 3.27 -9.92 36.60
C TYR A 893 2.21 -9.79 37.71
N GLY A 894 1.37 -10.80 37.89
CA GLY A 894 0.35 -10.82 38.95
C GLY A 894 -0.99 -11.36 38.45
N PRO A 895 -2.00 -11.52 39.32
CA PRO A 895 -3.26 -12.17 38.94
C PRO A 895 -4.02 -11.42 37.83
N TYR A 896 -4.65 -12.18 36.93
CA TYR A 896 -5.61 -11.65 35.97
C TYR A 896 -6.88 -11.19 36.70
N GLN A 897 -7.39 -10.01 36.34
CA GLN A 897 -8.45 -9.31 37.08
C GLN A 897 -9.88 -9.75 36.70
N TYR A 898 -10.06 -10.40 35.54
CA TYR A 898 -11.39 -10.76 35.01
C TYR A 898 -11.66 -12.28 35.05
N ARG A 899 -12.93 -12.66 34.95
CA ARG A 899 -13.34 -14.09 34.90
C ARG A 899 -13.45 -14.64 33.47
N GLN A 900 -13.25 -13.80 32.47
CA GLN A 900 -13.30 -14.18 31.07
C GLN A 900 -12.31 -13.35 30.25
N MET A 901 -11.87 -13.90 29.11
CA MET A 901 -11.17 -13.19 28.05
C MET A 901 -11.84 -13.53 26.73
N ARG A 902 -12.28 -12.50 26.00
CA ARG A 902 -13.02 -12.67 24.74
C ARG A 902 -12.20 -12.21 23.55
N ILE A 903 -12.27 -12.93 22.45
CA ILE A 903 -11.75 -12.50 21.15
C ILE A 903 -12.94 -12.35 20.21
N LEU A 904 -13.03 -11.23 19.50
CA LEU A 904 -14.14 -10.91 18.60
C LEU A 904 -13.64 -10.68 17.19
N GLU A 905 -14.25 -11.29 16.18
CA GLU A 905 -13.98 -10.92 14.80
C GLU A 905 -14.79 -9.69 14.37
N PHE A 906 -14.17 -8.79 13.60
CA PHE A 906 -14.89 -7.70 12.92
C PHE A 906 -14.41 -7.53 11.47
N PRO A 907 -15.20 -6.91 10.57
CA PRO A 907 -14.90 -6.89 9.14
C PRO A 907 -13.58 -6.21 8.80
N ARG A 908 -12.94 -6.65 7.70
CA ARG A 908 -11.65 -6.15 7.17
C ARG A 908 -11.64 -4.70 6.63
N TYR A 909 -12.55 -3.85 7.09
CA TYR A 909 -12.51 -2.41 6.84
C TYR A 909 -11.42 -1.70 7.66
N SER A 910 -10.77 -2.44 8.56
CA SER A 910 -9.53 -2.07 9.23
C SER A 910 -8.63 -3.31 9.31
N SER A 911 -7.40 -3.16 9.78
CA SER A 911 -6.38 -4.24 9.78
C SER A 911 -5.62 -4.31 11.10
N PHE A 912 -6.34 -4.24 12.23
CA PHE A 912 -5.77 -4.21 13.57
C PHE A 912 -6.43 -5.22 14.52
N ALA A 913 -5.77 -5.46 15.65
CA ALA A 913 -6.36 -5.97 16.87
C ALA A 913 -6.30 -4.86 17.94
N GLN A 914 -7.23 -4.88 18.90
CA GLN A 914 -7.27 -3.85 19.93
C GLN A 914 -7.78 -4.43 21.24
N SER A 915 -6.98 -4.31 22.30
CA SER A 915 -7.35 -4.79 23.63
C SER A 915 -8.25 -3.80 24.36
N PHE A 916 -9.50 -4.19 24.59
CA PHE A 916 -10.38 -3.56 25.58
C PHE A 916 -10.38 -4.42 26.86
N PRO A 917 -10.84 -3.88 28.01
CA PRO A 917 -11.00 -4.67 29.22
C PRO A 917 -11.80 -5.97 28.98
N ASN A 918 -11.16 -7.12 29.21
CA ASN A 918 -11.65 -8.50 28.97
C ASN A 918 -12.07 -8.87 27.54
N THR A 919 -11.87 -8.01 26.54
CA THR A 919 -12.42 -8.21 25.18
C THR A 919 -11.47 -7.67 24.11
N VAL A 920 -11.12 -8.50 23.13
CA VAL A 920 -10.13 -8.17 22.09
C VAL A 920 -10.72 -8.40 20.69
N PRO A 921 -11.24 -7.37 20.02
CA PRO A 921 -11.54 -7.40 18.60
C PRO A 921 -10.29 -7.61 17.71
N PHE A 922 -10.41 -8.47 16.70
CA PHE A 922 -9.46 -8.72 15.62
C PHE A 922 -10.15 -8.51 14.27
N ALA A 923 -9.50 -7.77 13.37
CA ALA A 923 -9.98 -7.62 12.01
C ALA A 923 -9.97 -8.95 11.26
N GLU A 924 -10.98 -9.21 10.43
CA GLU A 924 -11.15 -10.39 9.57
C GLU A 924 -9.90 -10.69 8.73
N SER A 925 -9.21 -9.66 8.24
CA SER A 925 -7.98 -9.79 7.45
C SER A 925 -6.73 -10.07 8.27
N PHE A 926 -6.82 -10.08 9.61
CA PHE A 926 -5.69 -10.15 10.52
C PHE A 926 -5.83 -11.36 11.45
N GLY A 927 -5.03 -12.38 11.17
CA GLY A 927 -4.94 -13.59 11.96
C GLY A 927 -5.95 -14.69 11.62
N TRP A 928 -7.21 -14.36 11.34
CA TRP A 928 -8.23 -15.36 10.98
C TRP A 928 -7.91 -16.12 9.69
N VAL A 929 -7.19 -15.47 8.78
CA VAL A 929 -6.94 -15.93 7.41
C VAL A 929 -5.47 -16.28 7.15
N GLY A 930 -4.61 -16.28 8.18
CA GLY A 930 -3.22 -16.70 8.05
C GLY A 930 -3.10 -18.20 7.73
N ASP A 931 -2.20 -18.55 6.81
CA ASP A 931 -1.86 -19.94 6.48
C ASP A 931 -0.58 -20.34 7.23
N PHE A 932 -0.72 -21.22 8.21
CA PHE A 932 0.36 -21.72 9.06
C PHE A 932 0.64 -23.21 8.80
N SER A 933 0.52 -23.63 7.53
CA SER A 933 0.80 -25.00 7.11
C SER A 933 2.29 -25.33 7.05
N ASP A 934 3.16 -24.33 6.83
CA ASP A 934 4.60 -24.44 7.02
C ASP A 934 4.93 -24.23 8.51
N PRO A 935 5.59 -25.19 9.19
CA PRO A 935 6.01 -25.02 10.56
C PRO A 935 7.02 -23.88 10.78
N ASP A 936 7.83 -23.54 9.77
CA ASP A 936 8.83 -22.47 9.86
C ASP A 936 8.21 -21.07 9.69
N ASP A 937 6.93 -20.97 9.29
CA ASP A 937 6.20 -19.69 9.28
C ASP A 937 6.02 -19.16 10.71
N LEU A 938 6.27 -17.87 10.87
CA LEU A 938 6.12 -17.18 12.15
C LEU A 938 4.64 -17.13 12.58
N ASP A 939 4.26 -17.79 13.68
CA ASP A 939 2.90 -17.75 14.22
C ASP A 939 2.53 -16.36 14.80
N TYR A 940 2.32 -15.38 13.93
CA TYR A 940 1.98 -14.02 14.30
C TYR A 940 0.61 -13.94 14.97
N VAL A 941 -0.31 -14.87 14.71
CA VAL A 941 -1.61 -14.94 15.40
C VAL A 941 -1.38 -15.17 16.88
N PHE A 942 -0.55 -16.15 17.22
CA PHE A 942 -0.20 -16.45 18.59
C PHE A 942 0.48 -15.25 19.25
N THR A 943 1.49 -14.66 18.60
CA THR A 943 2.26 -13.54 19.17
C THR A 943 1.41 -12.28 19.35
N VAL A 944 0.61 -11.90 18.37
CA VAL A 944 -0.30 -10.75 18.49
C VAL A 944 -1.38 -11.03 19.55
N THR A 945 -1.95 -12.23 19.59
CA THR A 945 -2.88 -12.59 20.68
C THR A 945 -2.22 -12.43 22.04
N ALA A 946 -0.96 -12.84 22.17
CA ALA A 946 -0.21 -12.67 23.40
C ALA A 946 0.03 -11.20 23.76
N HIS A 947 0.30 -10.35 22.76
CA HIS A 947 0.41 -8.89 22.90
C HIS A 947 -0.89 -8.29 23.42
N GLU A 948 -2.02 -8.59 22.77
CA GLU A 948 -3.31 -8.06 23.19
C GLU A 948 -3.74 -8.54 24.58
N VAL A 949 -3.41 -9.78 24.95
CA VAL A 949 -3.65 -10.28 26.32
C VAL A 949 -2.73 -9.58 27.33
N ALA A 950 -1.52 -9.20 26.95
CA ALA A 950 -0.58 -8.49 27.82
C ALA A 950 -1.09 -7.09 28.20
N HIS A 951 -1.85 -6.43 27.32
CA HIS A 951 -2.49 -5.15 27.61
C HIS A 951 -3.44 -5.20 28.83
N GLN A 952 -3.95 -6.38 29.17
CA GLN A 952 -4.75 -6.56 30.37
C GLN A 952 -3.98 -6.23 31.65
N TRP A 953 -2.65 -6.32 31.65
CA TRP A 953 -1.78 -5.78 32.71
C TRP A 953 -1.22 -4.40 32.31
N TRP A 954 -0.70 -4.29 31.09
CA TRP A 954 0.02 -3.12 30.57
C TRP A 954 -0.90 -2.22 29.75
N GLY A 955 -1.53 -1.26 30.41
CA GLY A 955 -2.55 -0.40 29.82
C GLY A 955 -3.89 -0.47 30.54
N HIS A 956 -4.25 -1.63 31.12
CA HIS A 956 -5.50 -1.80 31.89
C HIS A 956 -5.38 -1.94 33.39
N GLN A 957 -4.46 -2.79 33.90
CA GLN A 957 -4.13 -2.72 35.34
C GLN A 957 -3.29 -1.49 35.61
N ILE A 958 -2.35 -1.21 34.71
CA ILE A 958 -1.42 -0.07 34.81
C ILE A 958 -1.67 0.82 33.61
N THR A 959 -2.62 1.74 33.76
CA THR A 959 -2.89 2.78 32.77
C THR A 959 -1.89 3.91 32.96
N PRO A 960 -1.05 4.23 31.95
CA PRO A 960 0.03 5.18 32.13
C PRO A 960 -0.46 6.64 32.08
N SER A 961 0.31 7.56 32.64
CA SER A 961 0.00 8.99 32.64
C SER A 961 0.06 9.62 31.24
N ALA A 962 -0.63 10.74 31.02
CA ALA A 962 -0.58 11.51 29.77
C ALA A 962 0.72 12.34 29.64
N THR A 963 1.87 11.67 29.66
CA THR A 963 3.21 12.28 29.59
C THR A 963 4.07 11.64 28.51
N ARG A 964 5.15 12.32 28.10
CA ARG A 964 6.16 11.75 27.18
C ARG A 964 6.66 10.38 27.66
N GLY A 965 6.87 9.46 26.72
CA GLY A 965 7.33 8.10 27.00
C GLY A 965 6.29 7.15 27.61
N ALA A 966 5.06 7.59 27.85
CA ALA A 966 4.08 6.79 28.58
C ALA A 966 3.62 5.54 27.83
N ASN A 967 3.57 5.59 26.49
CA ASN A 967 3.22 4.44 25.63
C ASN A 967 4.16 3.25 25.81
N GLN A 968 5.35 3.43 26.35
CA GLN A 968 6.32 2.38 26.59
C GLN A 968 5.82 1.44 27.70
N ILE A 969 5.03 1.97 28.64
CA ILE A 969 4.40 1.18 29.69
C ILE A 969 3.30 0.28 29.12
N SER A 970 2.57 0.72 28.08
CA SER A 970 1.54 -0.11 27.44
C SER A 970 2.11 -0.98 26.33
N GLU A 971 2.75 -0.38 25.33
CA GLU A 971 3.16 -1.03 24.09
C GLU A 971 4.50 -1.75 24.20
N THR A 972 5.55 -1.10 24.71
CA THR A 972 6.87 -1.76 24.82
C THR A 972 6.81 -2.95 25.79
N MET A 973 6.05 -2.82 26.87
CA MET A 973 5.84 -3.91 27.83
C MET A 973 4.96 -5.03 27.27
N ALA A 974 3.89 -4.71 26.53
CA ALA A 974 3.07 -5.73 25.86
C ALA A 974 3.87 -6.48 24.79
N GLU A 975 4.68 -5.77 24.02
CA GLU A 975 5.58 -6.35 23.01
C GLU A 975 6.57 -7.29 23.70
N TYR A 976 7.33 -6.82 24.69
CA TYR A 976 8.25 -7.69 25.46
C TYR A 976 7.55 -8.94 26.02
N SER A 977 6.35 -8.76 26.56
CA SER A 977 5.55 -9.84 27.13
C SER A 977 5.18 -10.88 26.08
N SER A 978 4.78 -10.45 24.88
CA SER A 978 4.46 -11.33 23.76
C SER A 978 5.70 -12.10 23.29
N LEU A 979 6.86 -11.44 23.20
CA LEU A 979 8.13 -12.08 22.85
C LEU A 979 8.53 -13.16 23.83
N MET A 980 8.29 -12.98 25.14
CA MET A 980 8.62 -14.00 26.14
C MET A 980 7.70 -15.22 26.05
N VAL A 981 6.41 -15.00 25.80
CA VAL A 981 5.45 -16.09 25.57
C VAL A 981 5.81 -16.86 24.30
N MET A 982 6.17 -16.15 23.23
CA MET A 982 6.64 -16.72 21.97
C MET A 982 7.92 -17.54 22.17
N LYS A 983 8.95 -16.97 22.81
CA LYS A 983 10.22 -17.64 23.14
C LYS A 983 9.99 -18.91 23.95
N LYS A 984 9.05 -18.91 24.90
CA LYS A 984 8.71 -20.09 25.72
C LYS A 984 7.99 -21.18 24.93
N GLU A 985 7.13 -20.81 23.99
CA GLU A 985 6.36 -21.75 23.20
C GLU A 985 7.16 -22.34 22.02
N TYR A 986 7.92 -21.50 21.30
CA TYR A 986 8.59 -21.86 20.06
C TYR A 986 10.13 -21.96 20.16
N GLY A 987 10.71 -21.50 21.26
CA GLY A 987 12.16 -21.52 21.49
C GLY A 987 12.87 -20.24 21.05
N VAL A 988 14.17 -20.15 21.36
CA VAL A 988 14.99 -18.96 21.07
C VAL A 988 15.23 -18.79 19.58
N ASP A 989 15.34 -19.87 18.81
CA ASP A 989 15.61 -19.82 17.38
C ASP A 989 14.48 -19.16 16.59
N ALA A 990 13.22 -19.42 16.97
CA ALA A 990 12.05 -18.76 16.38
C ALA A 990 12.06 -17.23 16.59
N MET A 991 12.77 -16.74 17.61
CA MET A 991 12.88 -15.30 17.85
C MET A 991 13.78 -14.60 16.84
N GLN A 992 14.76 -15.28 16.23
CA GLN A 992 15.70 -14.61 15.32
C GLN A 992 14.97 -13.99 14.13
N GLN A 993 14.06 -14.74 13.50
CA GLN A 993 13.30 -14.25 12.35
C GLN A 993 12.41 -13.08 12.75
N PHE A 994 11.68 -13.20 13.87
CA PHE A 994 10.85 -12.13 14.40
C PHE A 994 11.65 -10.85 14.67
N LEU A 995 12.77 -10.96 15.40
CA LEU A 995 13.62 -9.81 15.74
C LEU A 995 14.25 -9.19 14.49
N LYS A 996 14.62 -9.99 13.49
CA LYS A 996 15.11 -9.51 12.19
C LYS A 996 14.04 -8.68 11.47
N GLU A 997 12.80 -9.16 11.44
CA GLU A 997 11.70 -8.43 10.82
C GLU A 997 11.36 -7.12 11.56
N GLU A 998 11.30 -7.14 12.89
CA GLU A 998 11.08 -5.92 13.68
C GLU A 998 12.23 -4.92 13.52
N LEU A 999 13.47 -5.40 13.41
CA LEU A 999 14.64 -4.57 13.13
C LEU A 999 14.58 -3.93 11.74
N ASP A 1000 14.27 -4.69 10.69
CA ASP A 1000 14.08 -4.14 9.32
C ASP A 1000 12.95 -3.09 9.33
N ARG A 1001 11.81 -3.38 9.97
CA ARG A 1001 10.70 -2.42 10.11
C ARG A 1001 11.08 -1.17 10.89
N TYR A 1002 11.84 -1.30 11.97
CA TYR A 1002 12.36 -0.15 12.74
C TYR A 1002 13.25 0.73 11.87
N LEU A 1003 14.25 0.14 11.20
CA LEU A 1003 15.20 0.87 10.38
C LEU A 1003 14.55 1.55 9.17
N ARG A 1004 13.61 0.87 8.49
CA ARG A 1004 12.82 1.47 7.39
C ARG A 1004 11.93 2.60 7.87
N SER A 1005 11.28 2.45 9.04
CA SER A 1005 10.41 3.50 9.59
C SER A 1005 11.24 4.74 9.94
N ARG A 1006 12.40 4.54 10.56
CA ARG A 1006 13.37 5.60 10.87
C ARG A 1006 13.88 6.32 9.61
N ALA A 1007 14.13 5.59 8.52
CA ALA A 1007 14.54 6.16 7.23
C ALA A 1007 13.48 7.09 6.60
N ASN A 1008 12.21 6.89 6.94
CA ASN A 1008 11.07 7.66 6.42
C ASN A 1008 10.49 8.67 7.45
N GLU A 1009 11.20 8.95 8.55
CA GLU A 1009 10.76 9.90 9.57
C GLU A 1009 10.58 11.31 8.97
N SER A 1010 9.44 11.95 9.26
CA SER A 1010 9.07 13.27 8.76
C SER A 1010 9.35 14.41 9.75
N LYS A 1011 9.67 14.08 11.01
CA LYS A 1011 10.10 15.03 12.05
C LYS A 1011 11.52 14.77 12.51
N PHE A 1012 11.67 13.96 13.53
CA PHE A 1012 12.94 13.51 14.10
C PHE A 1012 12.65 12.32 15.02
N GLU A 1013 13.52 11.32 15.05
CA GLU A 1013 13.41 10.20 15.98
C GLU A 1013 13.61 10.69 17.43
N LYS A 1014 12.69 10.31 18.33
CA LYS A 1014 12.79 10.57 19.78
C LYS A 1014 13.49 9.41 20.49
N THR A 1015 14.03 9.69 21.68
CA THR A 1015 14.57 8.65 22.56
C THR A 1015 13.45 7.71 23.03
N LEU A 1016 13.78 6.52 23.52
CA LEU A 1016 12.74 5.62 24.03
C LEU A 1016 12.05 6.21 25.27
N LEU A 1017 12.71 7.04 26.09
CA LEU A 1017 12.10 7.65 27.27
C LEU A 1017 11.21 8.86 26.99
N ASP A 1018 11.43 9.58 25.88
CA ASP A 1018 10.72 10.82 25.56
C ASP A 1018 9.72 10.68 24.40
N ASN A 1019 9.70 9.54 23.72
CA ASN A 1019 8.82 9.31 22.58
C ASN A 1019 7.33 9.29 22.98
N ASP A 1020 6.53 10.12 22.30
CA ASP A 1020 5.09 10.31 22.50
C ASP A 1020 4.25 10.12 21.23
N THR A 1021 4.87 10.04 20.04
CA THR A 1021 4.14 9.95 18.76
C THR A 1021 4.60 8.82 17.83
N GLN A 1022 5.73 8.16 18.09
CA GLN A 1022 6.37 7.25 17.11
C GLN A 1022 6.15 5.79 17.48
N ALA A 1023 5.23 5.14 16.77
CA ALA A 1023 4.93 3.72 16.94
C ALA A 1023 6.13 2.80 16.70
N TYR A 1024 6.99 3.13 15.73
CA TYR A 1024 8.16 2.31 15.46
C TYR A 1024 9.19 2.33 16.61
N VAL A 1025 9.11 3.32 17.51
CA VAL A 1025 9.98 3.42 18.68
C VAL A 1025 9.45 2.60 19.86
N TRP A 1026 8.17 2.69 20.22
CA TRP A 1026 7.63 1.94 21.37
C TRP A 1026 7.27 0.48 21.04
N TYR A 1027 6.99 0.11 19.78
CA TYR A 1027 6.85 -1.30 19.40
C TYR A 1027 8.20 -1.94 19.10
N ARG A 1028 8.70 -1.76 17.87
CA ARG A 1028 9.90 -2.42 17.34
C ARG A 1028 11.14 -2.20 18.23
N LYS A 1029 11.56 -0.93 18.40
CA LYS A 1029 12.75 -0.58 19.18
C LYS A 1029 12.59 -0.95 20.66
N GLY A 1030 11.44 -0.67 21.25
CA GLY A 1030 11.13 -1.04 22.63
C GLY A 1030 11.22 -2.55 22.88
N GLY A 1031 10.60 -3.35 22.01
CA GLY A 1031 10.63 -4.82 22.07
C GLY A 1031 12.06 -5.38 21.93
N LEU A 1032 12.81 -4.92 20.93
CA LEU A 1032 14.23 -5.27 20.73
C LEU A 1032 15.07 -4.97 21.98
N ILE A 1033 14.92 -3.78 22.55
CA ILE A 1033 15.68 -3.33 23.72
C ILE A 1033 15.35 -4.16 24.96
N LEU A 1034 14.08 -4.42 25.25
CA LEU A 1034 13.72 -5.23 26.41
C LEU A 1034 14.08 -6.70 26.22
N TYR A 1035 13.99 -7.24 25.00
CA TYR A 1035 14.43 -8.60 24.70
C TYR A 1035 15.95 -8.78 24.90
N ALA A 1036 16.75 -7.83 24.47
CA ALA A 1036 18.19 -7.84 24.71
C ALA A 1036 18.52 -7.57 26.19
N LEU A 1037 17.81 -6.67 26.87
CA LEU A 1037 17.99 -6.42 28.30
C LEU A 1037 17.74 -7.68 29.13
N GLN A 1038 16.65 -8.41 28.88
CA GLN A 1038 16.38 -9.66 29.62
C GLN A 1038 17.47 -10.71 29.41
N ASP A 1039 18.06 -10.76 28.22
CA ASP A 1039 19.14 -11.70 27.91
C ASP A 1039 20.44 -11.33 28.65
N LEU A 1040 20.68 -10.03 28.85
CA LEU A 1040 21.86 -9.51 29.54
C LEU A 1040 21.78 -9.67 31.08
N ILE A 1041 20.61 -9.39 31.68
CA ILE A 1041 20.46 -9.35 33.15
C ILE A 1041 19.67 -10.54 33.73
N GLY A 1042 19.13 -11.41 32.86
CA GLY A 1042 18.29 -12.54 33.22
C GLY A 1042 16.80 -12.20 33.25
N GLU A 1043 15.99 -13.03 32.58
CA GLU A 1043 14.52 -12.94 32.49
C GLU A 1043 13.86 -12.87 33.89
N ASP A 1044 14.22 -13.78 34.79
CA ASP A 1044 13.67 -13.81 36.16
C ASP A 1044 13.97 -12.53 36.95
N ASN A 1045 15.15 -11.94 36.74
CA ASN A 1045 15.55 -10.73 37.43
C ASN A 1045 14.76 -9.52 36.93
N LEU A 1046 14.61 -9.40 35.61
CA LEU A 1046 13.82 -8.34 34.99
C LEU A 1046 12.33 -8.48 35.36
N ASN A 1047 11.76 -9.68 35.19
CA ASN A 1047 10.35 -9.94 35.50
C ASN A 1047 10.03 -9.72 36.99
N ARG A 1048 10.98 -9.98 37.91
CA ARG A 1048 10.80 -9.65 39.33
C ARG A 1048 10.61 -8.16 39.57
N GLN A 1049 11.37 -7.32 38.86
CA GLN A 1049 11.21 -5.86 38.97
C GLN A 1049 9.93 -5.38 38.29
N PHE A 1050 9.52 -5.99 37.18
CA PHE A 1050 8.21 -5.71 36.58
C PHE A 1050 7.06 -6.10 37.50
N LYS A 1051 7.14 -7.23 38.19
CA LYS A 1051 6.17 -7.59 39.23
C LYS A 1051 6.10 -6.56 40.35
N ALA A 1052 7.25 -6.12 40.86
CA ALA A 1052 7.31 -5.10 41.90
C ALA A 1052 6.70 -3.77 41.42
N TYR A 1053 6.92 -3.42 40.15
CA TYR A 1053 6.28 -2.27 39.51
C TYR A 1053 4.76 -2.44 39.41
N THR A 1054 4.27 -3.60 38.94
CA THR A 1054 2.83 -3.92 38.90
C THR A 1054 2.19 -3.85 40.28
N GLU A 1055 2.82 -4.40 41.31
CA GLU A 1055 2.33 -4.33 42.69
C GLU A 1055 2.23 -2.89 43.22
N ALA A 1056 3.11 -1.99 42.76
CA ALA A 1056 3.13 -0.58 43.15
C ALA A 1056 2.21 0.34 42.32
N ALA A 1057 1.92 -0.01 41.07
CA ALA A 1057 1.26 0.89 40.11
C ALA A 1057 -0.16 0.44 39.69
N ARG A 1058 -0.53 -0.85 39.86
CA ARG A 1058 -1.83 -1.36 39.39
C ARG A 1058 -3.02 -0.68 40.08
N PHE A 1059 -4.06 -0.37 39.29
CA PHE A 1059 -5.32 0.22 39.73
C PHE A 1059 -5.15 1.40 40.69
N ARG A 1060 -4.15 2.26 40.43
CA ARG A 1060 -3.91 3.45 41.25
C ARG A 1060 -5.16 4.33 41.19
N PRO A 1061 -5.89 4.54 42.31
CA PRO A 1061 -7.23 5.13 42.27
C PRO A 1061 -7.22 6.65 42.09
N GLU A 1062 -6.10 7.30 42.42
CA GLU A 1062 -5.92 8.74 42.37
C GLU A 1062 -4.53 9.08 41.81
N ALA A 1063 -4.43 10.26 41.19
CA ALA A 1063 -3.17 10.83 40.73
C ALA A 1063 -2.16 11.00 41.89
N PRO A 1064 -0.83 10.98 41.62
CA PRO A 1064 -0.21 10.93 40.29
C PRO A 1064 -0.19 9.52 39.70
N PHE A 1065 -0.60 9.40 38.44
CA PHE A 1065 -0.49 8.15 37.68
C PHE A 1065 0.96 7.88 37.28
N THR A 1066 1.26 6.61 36.99
CA THR A 1066 2.65 6.19 36.74
C THR A 1066 3.19 6.76 35.45
N THR A 1067 4.45 7.17 35.51
CA THR A 1067 5.21 7.73 34.39
C THR A 1067 6.31 6.76 33.94
N THR A 1068 6.88 7.03 32.78
CA THR A 1068 8.04 6.30 32.24
C THR A 1068 9.27 6.41 33.12
N THR A 1069 9.41 7.51 33.87
CA THR A 1069 10.53 7.69 34.80
C THR A 1069 10.38 6.78 36.03
N GLU A 1070 9.15 6.57 36.53
CA GLU A 1070 8.85 5.58 37.56
C GLU A 1070 9.19 4.18 37.07
N TRP A 1071 8.67 3.79 35.90
CA TRP A 1071 8.95 2.49 35.26
C TRP A 1071 10.45 2.26 35.02
N TYR A 1072 11.15 3.23 34.43
CA TYR A 1072 12.58 3.15 34.14
C TYR A 1072 13.42 3.02 35.41
N SER A 1073 12.96 3.53 36.55
CA SER A 1073 13.65 3.33 37.83
C SER A 1073 13.71 1.86 38.26
N TYR A 1074 12.69 1.05 37.93
CA TYR A 1074 12.69 -0.39 38.19
C TYR A 1074 13.65 -1.14 37.27
N LEU A 1075 13.77 -0.70 36.00
CA LEU A 1075 14.78 -1.22 35.07
C LEU A 1075 16.21 -0.92 35.55
N LYS A 1076 16.46 0.29 36.06
CA LYS A 1076 17.75 0.65 36.67
C LYS A 1076 18.07 -0.23 37.87
N LYS A 1077 17.09 -0.51 38.73
CA LYS A 1077 17.26 -1.42 39.89
C LYS A 1077 17.52 -2.86 39.47
N ALA A 1078 16.92 -3.31 38.36
CA ALA A 1078 17.15 -4.64 37.81
C ALA A 1078 18.59 -4.80 37.28
N THR A 1079 19.17 -3.71 36.78
CA THR A 1079 20.39 -3.73 35.99
C THR A 1079 21.63 -3.54 36.86
N PRO A 1080 22.60 -4.48 36.86
CA PRO A 1080 23.86 -4.31 37.58
C PRO A 1080 24.67 -3.10 37.08
N ASP A 1081 25.51 -2.51 37.94
CA ASP A 1081 26.35 -1.34 37.61
C ASP A 1081 27.17 -1.53 36.32
N SER A 1082 27.69 -2.75 36.09
CA SER A 1082 28.47 -3.08 34.89
C SER A 1082 27.67 -3.02 33.59
N LEU A 1083 26.33 -3.10 33.65
CA LEU A 1083 25.44 -3.14 32.49
C LEU A 1083 24.57 -1.86 32.36
N GLN A 1084 24.72 -0.89 33.26
CA GLN A 1084 23.99 0.39 33.20
C GLN A 1084 24.25 1.17 31.90
N TYR A 1085 25.40 0.95 31.25
CA TYR A 1085 25.69 1.53 29.94
C TYR A 1085 24.62 1.16 28.90
N TYR A 1086 24.10 -0.07 28.95
CA TYR A 1086 23.10 -0.54 27.99
C TYR A 1086 21.79 0.24 28.12
N LEU A 1087 21.38 0.58 29.35
CA LEU A 1087 20.21 1.42 29.59
C LEU A 1087 20.41 2.82 29.02
N LYS A 1088 21.56 3.44 29.27
CA LYS A 1088 21.91 4.75 28.70
C LYS A 1088 21.86 4.73 27.17
N ASP A 1089 22.47 3.74 26.55
CA ASP A 1089 22.60 3.67 25.09
C ASP A 1089 21.25 3.38 24.41
N SER A 1090 20.38 2.62 25.06
CA SER A 1090 19.13 2.13 24.47
C SER A 1090 17.94 3.03 24.80
N PHE A 1091 17.87 3.55 26.02
CA PHE A 1091 16.72 4.33 26.52
C PHE A 1091 16.92 5.84 26.36
N GLU A 1092 18.11 6.33 26.67
CA GLU A 1092 18.44 7.76 26.74
C GLU A 1092 19.09 8.28 25.45
N LYS A 1093 19.48 7.39 24.53
CA LYS A 1093 20.17 7.70 23.27
C LYS A 1093 19.51 6.99 22.08
N ILE A 1094 19.87 7.45 20.89
CA ILE A 1094 19.57 6.76 19.63
C ILE A 1094 20.88 6.12 19.17
N THR A 1095 21.00 4.82 19.44
CA THR A 1095 22.23 4.06 19.21
C THR A 1095 22.00 3.00 18.16
N LEU A 1096 22.87 2.96 17.15
CA LEU A 1096 22.95 1.83 16.22
C LEU A 1096 24.30 1.15 16.38
N TYR A 1097 24.27 -0.17 16.37
CA TYR A 1097 25.44 -1.02 16.41
C TYR A 1097 25.92 -1.33 14.97
N SER A 1098 27.19 -1.68 14.88
CA SER A 1098 27.84 -2.16 13.66
C SER A 1098 28.69 -3.35 14.07
N ASN A 1099 28.06 -4.51 14.15
CA ASN A 1099 28.69 -5.79 14.44
C ASN A 1099 28.84 -6.56 13.13
N LYS A 1100 29.94 -7.27 12.99
CA LYS A 1100 30.24 -8.04 11.81
C LYS A 1100 31.22 -9.15 12.14
N THR A 1101 31.03 -10.31 11.54
CA THR A 1101 32.06 -11.36 11.53
C THR A 1101 32.85 -11.25 10.23
N THR A 1102 34.16 -11.00 10.34
CA THR A 1102 35.02 -10.80 9.17
C THR A 1102 35.64 -12.09 8.67
N ASN A 1103 35.95 -13.03 9.57
CA ASN A 1103 36.56 -14.31 9.25
C ASN A 1103 36.25 -15.34 10.36
N ALA A 1104 36.13 -16.62 9.98
CA ALA A 1104 35.93 -17.72 10.92
C ALA A 1104 36.60 -18.97 10.37
N THR A 1105 37.61 -19.47 11.07
CA THR A 1105 38.37 -20.67 10.65
C THR A 1105 38.38 -21.72 11.74
N TYR A 1106 38.61 -22.98 11.37
CA TYR A 1106 38.86 -24.05 12.33
C TYR A 1106 40.06 -24.93 11.99
N THR A 1107 40.71 -25.44 13.03
CA THR A 1107 41.74 -26.49 12.97
C THR A 1107 41.31 -27.70 13.79
N LYS A 1108 41.51 -28.91 13.24
CA LYS A 1108 41.22 -30.15 13.96
C LYS A 1108 42.41 -30.50 14.88
N ASN A 1109 42.15 -30.65 16.17
CA ASN A 1109 43.14 -30.99 17.17
C ASN A 1109 43.43 -32.51 17.21
N ALA A 1110 44.54 -32.89 17.84
CA ALA A 1110 44.96 -34.28 17.97
C ALA A 1110 44.04 -35.14 18.87
N ASP A 1111 43.21 -34.51 19.71
CA ASP A 1111 42.24 -35.14 20.60
C ASP A 1111 40.82 -35.22 19.98
N ASP A 1112 40.71 -35.06 18.66
CA ASP A 1112 39.45 -35.02 17.89
C ASP A 1112 38.52 -33.83 18.21
N THR A 1113 38.98 -32.83 18.98
CA THR A 1113 38.29 -31.54 19.12
C THR A 1113 38.66 -30.57 18.01
N TYR A 1114 37.94 -29.44 17.91
CA TYR A 1114 38.18 -28.40 16.90
C TYR A 1114 38.46 -27.07 17.59
N THR A 1115 39.57 -26.42 17.23
CA THR A 1115 39.87 -25.05 17.63
C THR A 1115 39.31 -24.10 16.58
N VAL A 1116 38.38 -23.24 16.98
CA VAL A 1116 37.71 -22.26 16.11
C VAL A 1116 38.21 -20.87 16.43
N THR A 1117 38.72 -20.17 15.43
CA THR A 1117 39.16 -18.78 15.53
C THR A 1117 38.17 -17.89 14.78
N ILE A 1118 37.64 -16.88 15.46
CA ILE A 1118 36.62 -15.97 14.93
C ILE A 1118 37.16 -14.54 15.02
N ASP A 1119 37.25 -13.86 13.89
CA ASP A 1119 37.57 -12.44 13.80
C ASP A 1119 36.27 -11.64 13.64
N VAL A 1120 36.06 -10.70 14.55
CA VAL A 1120 34.87 -9.85 14.59
C VAL A 1120 35.25 -8.39 14.56
N GLU A 1121 34.42 -7.57 13.94
CA GLU A 1121 34.45 -6.12 14.03
C GLU A 1121 33.18 -5.65 14.74
N SER A 1122 33.33 -4.77 15.74
CA SER A 1122 32.19 -4.23 16.49
C SER A 1122 32.35 -2.75 16.75
N GLY A 1123 31.24 -2.03 16.76
CA GLY A 1123 31.17 -0.62 17.12
C GLY A 1123 29.74 -0.18 17.40
N LYS A 1124 29.59 1.03 17.94
CA LYS A 1124 28.30 1.70 18.06
C LYS A 1124 28.43 3.18 17.80
N THR A 1125 27.35 3.79 17.33
CA THR A 1125 27.29 5.22 17.03
C THR A 1125 26.02 5.83 17.59
N TYR A 1126 26.16 6.99 18.24
CA TYR A 1126 25.04 7.80 18.67
C TYR A 1126 24.62 8.76 17.55
N TYR A 1127 23.32 8.83 17.33
CA TYR A 1127 22.69 9.72 16.37
C TYR A 1127 21.82 10.76 17.08
N ASP A 1128 21.61 11.90 16.44
CA ASP A 1128 20.47 12.76 16.76
C ASP A 1128 19.20 12.23 16.07
N GLY A 1129 18.06 12.89 16.32
CA GLY A 1129 16.78 12.48 15.76
C GLY A 1129 16.66 12.64 14.25
N LEU A 1130 17.52 13.44 13.60
CA LEU A 1130 17.56 13.57 12.13
C LEU A 1130 18.50 12.53 11.49
N GLY A 1131 19.20 11.76 12.32
CA GLY A 1131 20.10 10.72 11.90
C GLY A 1131 21.52 11.22 11.58
N LYS A 1132 21.90 12.40 12.08
CA LYS A 1132 23.28 12.87 12.04
C LYS A 1132 24.09 12.21 13.15
N THR A 1133 25.30 11.79 12.83
CA THR A 1133 26.23 11.22 13.81
C THR A 1133 26.67 12.27 14.83
N LEU A 1134 26.51 11.94 16.12
CA LEU A 1134 26.97 12.75 17.24
C LEU A 1134 28.34 12.29 17.74
N GLU A 1135 28.46 11.00 18.06
CA GLU A 1135 29.65 10.42 18.66
C GLU A 1135 29.70 8.92 18.35
N SER A 1136 30.90 8.35 18.22
CA SER A 1136 31.13 6.90 18.18
C SER A 1136 31.93 6.48 19.43
N PRO A 1137 31.25 6.06 20.50
CA PRO A 1137 31.89 5.75 21.78
C PRO A 1137 32.92 4.63 21.69
N THR A 1138 33.97 4.73 22.50
CA THR A 1138 35.01 3.69 22.63
C THR A 1138 34.74 2.69 23.77
N SER A 1139 33.55 2.72 24.37
CA SER A 1139 33.17 1.83 25.47
C SER A 1139 32.97 0.39 24.99
N VAL A 1140 33.38 -0.58 25.81
CA VAL A 1140 33.17 -2.00 25.57
C VAL A 1140 31.69 -2.36 25.66
N ASN A 1141 31.26 -3.33 24.86
CA ASN A 1141 29.90 -3.89 24.89
C ASN A 1141 29.96 -5.38 25.19
N LEU A 1142 29.03 -5.87 26.00
CA LEU A 1142 28.83 -7.30 26.20
C LEU A 1142 27.98 -7.85 25.03
N LEU A 1143 28.57 -8.70 24.19
CA LEU A 1143 27.94 -9.26 22.99
C LEU A 1143 28.05 -10.78 22.99
N ASP A 1144 27.08 -11.46 22.39
CA ASP A 1144 27.14 -12.90 22.19
C ASP A 1144 28.10 -13.23 21.04
N ILE A 1145 28.98 -14.21 21.26
CA ILE A 1145 29.76 -14.87 20.21
C ILE A 1145 29.43 -16.35 20.26
N ALA A 1146 29.17 -16.95 19.10
CA ALA A 1146 28.74 -18.34 19.02
C ALA A 1146 29.41 -19.11 17.89
N VAL A 1147 29.48 -20.41 18.09
CA VAL A 1147 29.87 -21.43 17.10
C VAL A 1147 28.72 -22.42 17.02
N PHE A 1148 28.29 -22.76 15.82
CA PHE A 1148 27.17 -23.64 15.54
C PHE A 1148 27.60 -24.85 14.71
N GLU A 1149 26.96 -25.99 14.94
CA GLU A 1149 26.94 -27.11 13.99
C GLU A 1149 25.81 -26.92 12.95
N ASN A 1150 25.51 -27.95 12.16
CA ASN A 1150 24.38 -27.91 11.24
C ASN A 1150 23.05 -27.68 11.97
N ASP A 1151 22.19 -26.87 11.36
CA ASP A 1151 20.82 -26.64 11.83
C ASP A 1151 20.06 -27.98 11.87
N THR A 1152 19.16 -28.13 12.84
CA THR A 1152 18.35 -29.35 13.02
C THR A 1152 16.88 -29.01 13.10
N VAL A 1153 16.01 -30.02 13.06
CA VAL A 1153 14.56 -29.83 13.21
C VAL A 1153 14.12 -30.28 14.60
N ASN A 1154 13.35 -29.46 15.31
CA ASN A 1154 12.81 -29.80 16.62
C ASN A 1154 11.53 -30.66 16.52
N ALA A 1155 10.96 -31.04 17.66
CA ALA A 1155 9.76 -31.91 17.69
C ALA A 1155 8.50 -31.27 17.05
N LYS A 1156 8.49 -29.95 16.84
CA LYS A 1156 7.39 -29.21 16.19
C LYS A 1156 7.62 -29.01 14.69
N GLY A 1157 8.71 -29.53 14.12
CA GLY A 1157 9.04 -29.32 12.72
C GLY A 1157 9.79 -28.02 12.43
N LEU A 1158 10.07 -27.20 13.46
CA LEU A 1158 10.79 -25.95 13.33
C LEU A 1158 12.29 -26.18 13.16
N THR A 1159 12.90 -25.42 12.25
CA THR A 1159 14.34 -25.30 12.11
C THR A 1159 14.93 -24.61 13.34
N VAL A 1160 15.90 -25.25 13.99
CA VAL A 1160 16.58 -24.77 15.20
C VAL A 1160 18.10 -24.83 15.04
N LYS A 1161 18.78 -23.76 15.47
CA LYS A 1161 20.24 -23.73 15.48
C LYS A 1161 20.77 -24.60 16.60
N ARG A 1162 21.94 -25.20 16.38
CA ARG A 1162 22.64 -26.02 17.37
C ARG A 1162 23.94 -25.34 17.77
N PRO A 1163 23.95 -24.52 18.84
CA PRO A 1163 25.18 -23.92 19.31
C PRO A 1163 26.08 -25.01 19.91
N LEU A 1164 27.31 -25.10 19.41
CA LEU A 1164 28.40 -25.82 20.05
C LEU A 1164 28.98 -25.00 21.20
N GLU A 1165 29.03 -23.68 21.02
CA GLU A 1165 29.43 -22.72 22.04
C GLU A 1165 28.60 -21.44 21.83
N LEU A 1166 28.13 -20.82 22.92
CA LEU A 1166 27.47 -19.51 22.91
C LEU A 1166 27.89 -18.76 24.18
N LYS A 1167 28.68 -17.70 24.01
CA LYS A 1167 29.29 -16.99 25.14
C LYS A 1167 29.16 -15.48 25.00
N LYS A 1168 28.78 -14.83 26.11
CA LYS A 1168 28.82 -13.37 26.25
C LYS A 1168 30.24 -12.91 26.50
N VAL A 1169 30.77 -12.05 25.63
CA VAL A 1169 32.15 -11.53 25.70
C VAL A 1169 32.13 -10.02 25.64
N TRP A 1170 33.00 -9.38 26.43
CA TRP A 1170 33.23 -7.93 26.34
C TRP A 1170 34.06 -7.62 25.11
N VAL A 1171 33.42 -7.04 24.10
CA VAL A 1171 34.04 -6.67 22.82
C VAL A 1171 34.40 -5.19 22.84
N LYS A 1172 35.64 -4.87 22.46
CA LYS A 1172 36.12 -3.49 22.30
C LYS A 1172 35.74 -2.99 20.91
N PRO A 1173 35.44 -1.69 20.75
CA PRO A 1173 35.23 -1.12 19.42
C PRO A 1173 36.45 -1.32 18.51
N GLY A 1174 36.21 -1.70 17.25
CA GLY A 1174 37.22 -2.13 16.28
C GLY A 1174 37.22 -3.65 16.08
N THR A 1175 38.37 -4.18 15.66
CA THR A 1175 38.55 -5.62 15.38
C THR A 1175 39.05 -6.37 16.62
N SER A 1176 38.50 -7.55 16.87
CA SER A 1176 38.97 -8.48 17.90
C SER A 1176 38.88 -9.93 17.44
N THR A 1177 39.79 -10.77 17.94
CA THR A 1177 39.84 -12.20 17.65
C THR A 1177 39.46 -13.00 18.89
N HIS A 1178 38.64 -14.03 18.71
CA HIS A 1178 38.18 -14.93 19.76
C HIS A 1178 38.40 -16.38 19.36
N THR A 1179 38.90 -17.20 20.30
CA THR A 1179 39.18 -18.61 20.06
C THR A 1179 38.36 -19.48 21.01
N PHE A 1180 37.74 -20.53 20.46
CA PHE A 1180 36.93 -21.50 21.20
C PHE A 1180 37.37 -22.92 20.83
N THR A 1181 37.24 -23.85 21.78
CA THR A 1181 37.45 -25.29 21.50
C THR A 1181 36.10 -26.00 21.59
N VAL A 1182 35.71 -26.68 20.52
CA VAL A 1182 34.42 -27.38 20.40
C VAL A 1182 34.63 -28.88 20.11
N ASP A 1183 33.67 -29.71 20.50
CA ASP A 1183 33.74 -31.17 20.43
C ASP A 1183 33.23 -31.76 19.11
N LYS A 1184 32.60 -30.94 18.28
CA LYS A 1184 32.05 -31.32 16.98
C LYS A 1184 32.48 -30.36 15.87
N LEU A 1185 32.27 -30.77 14.63
CA LEU A 1185 32.56 -29.98 13.45
C LEU A 1185 31.78 -28.64 13.47
N PRO A 1186 32.48 -27.49 13.51
CA PRO A 1186 31.85 -26.18 13.40
C PRO A 1186 31.44 -25.91 11.95
N VAL A 1187 30.26 -25.33 11.75
CA VAL A 1187 29.69 -25.00 10.44
C VAL A 1187 29.47 -23.50 10.28
N LYS A 1188 28.95 -22.83 11.31
CA LYS A 1188 28.74 -21.37 11.31
C LYS A 1188 29.32 -20.77 12.58
N ALA A 1189 29.82 -19.54 12.52
CA ALA A 1189 30.27 -18.81 13.70
C ALA A 1189 30.09 -17.31 13.51
N GLY A 1190 29.93 -16.59 14.62
CA GLY A 1190 29.84 -15.13 14.57
C GLY A 1190 29.41 -14.41 15.84
N ILE A 1191 29.19 -13.10 15.69
CA ILE A 1191 28.83 -12.15 16.75
C ILE A 1191 27.35 -11.76 16.64
N ASP A 1192 26.67 -11.55 17.78
CA ASP A 1192 25.23 -11.28 17.86
C ASP A 1192 24.37 -12.18 16.93
N PRO A 1193 24.53 -13.51 17.01
CA PRO A 1193 23.98 -14.45 16.01
C PRO A 1193 22.44 -14.56 16.01
N TYR A 1194 21.77 -13.87 16.92
CA TYR A 1194 20.31 -13.81 17.05
C TYR A 1194 19.74 -12.40 16.84
N ASN A 1195 20.54 -11.44 16.36
CA ASN A 1195 20.12 -10.06 16.05
C ASN A 1195 19.51 -9.32 17.26
N LYS A 1196 20.14 -9.44 18.43
CA LYS A 1196 19.65 -8.81 19.67
C LYS A 1196 19.98 -7.32 19.71
N MET A 1197 21.03 -6.88 19.03
CA MET A 1197 21.41 -5.49 18.94
C MET A 1197 20.76 -4.82 17.73
N ILE A 1198 20.51 -3.51 17.85
CA ILE A 1198 19.97 -2.71 16.74
C ILE A 1198 21.10 -2.45 15.74
N ASP A 1199 21.34 -3.43 14.88
CA ASP A 1199 22.35 -3.42 13.81
C ASP A 1199 21.72 -3.05 12.46
N ARG A 1200 22.42 -2.26 11.63
CA ARG A 1200 21.95 -1.94 10.28
C ARG A 1200 22.12 -3.11 9.31
N ILE A 1201 23.09 -4.00 9.52
CA ILE A 1201 23.43 -5.10 8.60
C ILE A 1201 23.52 -6.41 9.39
N PRO A 1202 22.40 -6.94 9.92
CA PRO A 1202 22.43 -8.18 10.71
C PRO A 1202 22.85 -9.42 9.91
N ASP A 1203 22.86 -9.37 8.57
CA ASP A 1203 23.16 -10.52 7.72
C ASP A 1203 24.65 -10.88 7.67
N ASP A 1204 25.57 -9.99 8.07
CA ASP A 1204 27.01 -10.29 8.16
C ASP A 1204 27.50 -10.58 9.58
N ASN A 1205 26.57 -10.73 10.53
CA ASN A 1205 26.83 -11.18 11.89
C ASN A 1205 27.28 -12.64 11.96
N LEU A 1206 26.80 -13.50 11.06
CA LEU A 1206 27.06 -14.95 11.06
C LEU A 1206 27.60 -15.42 9.71
N ILE A 1207 28.74 -16.10 9.70
CA ILE A 1207 29.36 -16.64 8.46
C ILE A 1207 29.63 -18.15 8.58
N GLU A 1208 29.87 -18.80 7.45
CA GLU A 1208 30.35 -20.18 7.42
C GLU A 1208 31.80 -20.27 7.94
N VAL A 1209 32.13 -21.35 8.65
CA VAL A 1209 33.48 -21.58 9.17
C VAL A 1209 34.30 -22.37 8.16
N GLU A 1210 35.43 -21.82 7.74
CA GLU A 1210 36.33 -22.43 6.78
C GLU A 1210 37.44 -23.26 7.47
N VAL A 1211 38.02 -24.23 6.76
CA VAL A 1211 39.21 -24.93 7.27
C VAL A 1211 40.39 -23.96 7.19
N GLU A 1212 41.17 -23.84 8.26
CA GLU A 1212 42.40 -23.07 8.23
C GLU A 1212 43.41 -23.77 7.29
N ASP A 1213 43.74 -23.15 6.15
CA ASP A 1213 44.77 -23.65 5.23
C ASP A 1213 46.14 -23.63 5.94
N GLU A 1214 46.77 -24.80 6.11
CA GLU A 1214 48.10 -24.96 6.74
C GLU A 1214 49.24 -24.21 6.05
#